data_AF-A0A916TZB0-F1
#
_entry.id   AF-A0A916TZB0-F1
#
_cell.length_a   1.000
_cell.length_b   1.000
_cell.length_c   1.000
_cell.angle_alpha   90.00
_cell.angle_beta   90.00
_cell.angle_gamma   90.00
#
_symmetry.space_group_name_H-M   'P 1'
#
loop_
_entity.id
_entity.type
_entity.pdbx_description
1 polymer ?
#
loop_
_entity_poly.entity_id
_entity_poly.type
_entity_poly.pdbx_seq_one_letter_code
_entity_poly.pdbx_strand_id
1 'polypeptide(L)'
;MTTQPVLSEQESQAVRRGVPDPGIPLPAIAIPTVLLWTACMGLWIFTTWLLLGANVSALIAIPLYTVVNFTMFTVAHDATHHGVSRYTWVNELFGRLSTPFVALYASFPLLRFIHIEHHRNTNDVMTKDPDAWTSHGPWWQLPVRWATIDVWYVIFYLRHGFHWGAITDKSQRPFLRRPRAEVVETLVMLSLTVVLYGGLIWAGFGWYLLVMYVIPQRIALTALAWWFDWLPHHGLTATHKEDRYRATRVRVGMEWLLTPTLLYQNYHLVHHLHPAIPFYRYITAWKKNEEQYLDANVAIMNAWGKELTASEYRAWRKITETAAGDNAGDRHQFQNLKVSEVRPLTDDSVSITFNVPQNLKEEFRFSPGQHLTLEVPIDGKTHRRTYSLCASATSDLVRIAVKRIPDGVVSHYLNSQLKAGDTLRVLPPSGRFILNHTTSKARYVGVAAGSGITPVISMLATVLTIDEDAHFTLLYGNKSRESTMFADELSMLARQFEGRLTITHFLTSGEKPEFPSQHEKAVMRRILPTDLTEFGSVTGWYLCGPQELIDSTTDALEEAGVHHDNIHLELFFAKAEPHAEVHGVVSSVTATIDGELFNGVSSGAETVLETVLQTGGDAPYACMGGACGTCRAKLVSGDVEMDISYALTEEEVNAGYILTCQARPVTHQLDVDYDQ
;
A
#
# COMPACT_ATOMS: atom_id res chain seq x y z
N MET A 1 -23.23 49.82 -14.89
CA MET A 1 -22.15 48.93 -15.34
C MET A 1 -22.36 47.61 -14.62
N THR A 2 -23.00 46.67 -15.30
CA THR A 2 -23.24 45.32 -14.82
C THR A 2 -21.91 44.58 -14.73
N THR A 3 -21.48 44.29 -13.51
CA THR A 3 -20.36 43.38 -13.23
C THR A 3 -20.80 41.99 -13.68
N GLN A 4 -20.37 41.56 -14.87
CA GLN A 4 -20.43 40.15 -15.22
C GLN A 4 -19.58 39.39 -14.19
N PRO A 5 -20.09 38.28 -13.62
CA PRO A 5 -19.26 37.39 -12.84
C PRO A 5 -18.17 36.83 -13.76
N VAL A 6 -16.93 36.85 -13.28
CA VAL A 6 -15.72 36.43 -14.03
C VAL A 6 -15.74 34.94 -14.37
N LEU A 7 -16.61 34.17 -13.70
CA LEU A 7 -16.78 32.73 -13.89
C LEU A 7 -18.28 32.41 -13.88
N SER A 8 -18.69 31.57 -14.81
CA SER A 8 -20.00 30.91 -14.86
C SER A 8 -20.24 30.04 -13.62
N GLU A 9 -21.50 29.63 -13.43
CA GLU A 9 -21.91 28.78 -12.31
C GLU A 9 -21.27 27.38 -12.37
N GLN A 10 -21.00 26.86 -13.57
CA GLN A 10 -20.22 25.64 -13.81
C GLN A 10 -18.74 25.81 -13.46
N GLU A 11 -18.12 26.93 -13.87
CA GLU A 11 -16.72 27.25 -13.50
C GLU A 11 -16.56 27.46 -11.99
N SER A 12 -17.57 28.06 -11.34
CA SER A 12 -17.61 28.19 -9.88
C SER A 12 -17.79 26.84 -9.17
N GLN A 13 -18.51 25.87 -9.77
CA GLN A 13 -18.66 24.52 -9.22
C GLN A 13 -17.39 23.67 -9.38
N ALA A 14 -16.64 23.81 -10.47
CA ALA A 14 -15.36 23.13 -10.67
C ALA A 14 -14.30 23.61 -9.65
N VAL A 15 -14.26 24.91 -9.36
CA VAL A 15 -13.37 25.49 -8.34
C VAL A 15 -13.72 25.04 -6.91
N ARG A 16 -15.00 24.73 -6.64
CA ARG A 16 -15.52 24.29 -5.33
C ARG A 16 -15.27 22.82 -5.00
N ARG A 17 -14.88 21.98 -5.97
CA ARG A 17 -14.46 20.61 -5.66
C ARG A 17 -13.12 20.69 -4.95
N GLY A 18 -13.14 20.51 -3.62
CA GLY A 18 -11.93 20.44 -2.81
C GLY A 18 -10.95 19.43 -3.39
N VAL A 19 -9.65 19.69 -3.23
CA VAL A 19 -8.64 18.70 -3.59
C VAL A 19 -8.66 17.62 -2.50
N PRO A 20 -8.82 16.33 -2.85
CA PRO A 20 -8.98 15.26 -1.88
C PRO A 20 -7.73 15.08 -1.03
N ASP A 21 -7.84 14.95 0.29
CA ASP A 21 -6.67 14.79 1.16
C ASP A 21 -6.01 13.42 0.93
N PRO A 22 -4.76 13.34 0.44
CA PRO A 22 -4.08 12.08 0.21
C PRO A 22 -3.66 11.38 1.50
N GLY A 23 -3.78 12.01 2.68
CA GLY A 23 -3.40 11.41 3.96
C GLY A 23 -1.92 11.02 4.00
N ILE A 24 -1.06 11.79 3.32
CA ILE A 24 0.39 11.57 3.29
C ILE A 24 1.04 12.69 4.11
N PRO A 25 1.54 12.37 5.33
CA PRO A 25 2.17 13.39 6.16
C PRO A 25 3.53 13.82 5.59
N LEU A 26 3.87 15.09 5.82
CA LEU A 26 5.20 15.63 5.52
C LEU A 26 6.26 14.90 6.35
N PRO A 27 7.30 14.33 5.71
CA PRO A 27 8.33 13.61 6.43
C PRO A 27 9.16 14.56 7.32
N ALA A 28 9.70 14.03 8.41
CA ALA A 28 10.74 14.73 9.17
C ALA A 28 11.92 15.06 8.25
N ILE A 29 12.38 14.07 7.49
CA ILE A 29 13.35 14.18 6.40
C ILE A 29 12.97 13.14 5.34
N ALA A 30 12.88 13.56 4.07
CA ALA A 30 12.63 12.69 2.93
C ALA A 30 13.93 11.98 2.53
N ILE A 31 14.19 10.81 3.15
CA ILE A 31 15.40 10.03 2.91
C ILE A 31 15.65 9.75 1.41
N PRO A 32 14.64 9.38 0.58
CA PRO A 32 14.88 9.18 -0.85
C PRO A 32 15.39 10.43 -1.57
N THR A 33 14.89 11.62 -1.23
CA THR A 33 15.35 12.89 -1.81
C THR A 33 16.79 13.22 -1.38
N VAL A 34 17.15 12.93 -0.12
CA VAL A 34 18.53 13.10 0.40
C VAL A 34 19.50 12.11 -0.25
N LEU A 35 19.09 10.86 -0.41
CA LEU A 35 19.88 9.83 -1.10
C LEU A 35 20.08 10.19 -2.57
N LEU A 36 19.05 10.70 -3.25
CA LEU A 36 19.13 11.15 -4.63
C LEU A 36 20.17 12.28 -4.78
N TRP A 37 20.14 13.27 -3.88
CA TRP A 37 21.14 14.34 -3.85
C TRP A 37 22.56 13.79 -3.63
N THR A 38 22.72 12.91 -2.64
CA THR A 38 24.02 12.33 -2.28
C THR A 38 24.59 11.49 -3.43
N ALA A 39 23.75 10.68 -4.09
CA ALA A 39 24.13 9.90 -5.26
C ALA A 39 24.55 10.80 -6.44
N CYS A 40 23.82 11.89 -6.69
CA CYS A 40 24.19 12.86 -7.72
C CYS A 40 25.54 13.54 -7.41
N MET A 41 25.82 13.87 -6.15
CA MET A 41 27.13 14.40 -5.74
C MET A 41 28.25 13.39 -5.94
N GLY A 42 28.03 12.13 -5.52
CA GLY A 42 28.97 11.04 -5.78
C GLY A 42 29.26 10.87 -7.26
N LEU A 43 28.22 10.84 -8.10
CA LEU A 43 28.36 10.72 -9.56
C LEU A 43 29.08 11.94 -10.16
N TRP A 44 28.79 13.15 -9.72
CA TRP A 44 29.45 14.36 -10.19
C TRP A 44 30.96 14.36 -9.86
N ILE A 45 31.31 14.01 -8.62
CA ILE A 45 32.71 13.90 -8.16
C ILE A 45 33.42 12.80 -8.94
N PHE A 46 32.79 11.63 -9.09
CA PHE A 46 33.35 10.51 -9.83
C PHE A 46 33.57 10.84 -11.31
N THR A 47 32.59 11.50 -11.96
CA THR A 47 32.70 11.95 -13.35
C THR A 47 33.81 12.99 -13.51
N THR A 48 33.97 13.88 -12.52
CA THR A 48 35.07 14.85 -12.48
C THR A 48 36.43 14.15 -12.37
N TRP A 49 36.53 13.16 -11.49
CA TRP A 49 37.74 12.34 -11.36
C TRP A 49 38.06 11.58 -12.65
N LEU A 50 37.06 11.00 -13.32
CA LEU A 50 37.23 10.33 -14.61
C LEU A 50 37.72 11.27 -15.70
N LEU A 51 37.16 12.49 -15.78
CA LEU A 51 37.53 13.47 -16.79
C LEU A 51 38.94 14.03 -16.56
N LEU A 52 39.29 14.37 -15.32
CA LEU A 52 40.56 15.04 -14.98
C LEU A 52 41.71 14.05 -14.73
N GLY A 53 41.43 12.90 -14.11
CA GLY A 53 42.43 11.92 -13.70
C GLY A 53 42.58 10.76 -14.68
N ALA A 54 41.46 10.17 -15.12
CA ALA A 54 41.46 9.00 -16.01
C ALA A 54 41.38 9.38 -17.51
N ASN A 55 41.33 10.67 -17.83
CA ASN A 55 41.28 11.22 -19.19
C ASN A 55 40.15 10.63 -20.05
N VAL A 56 39.00 10.38 -19.43
CA VAL A 56 37.79 9.89 -20.12
C VAL A 56 37.29 10.93 -21.12
N SER A 57 36.79 10.47 -22.27
CA SER A 57 36.34 11.35 -23.34
C SER A 57 35.11 12.18 -22.94
N ALA A 58 34.97 13.36 -23.54
CA ALA A 58 33.81 14.23 -23.35
C ALA A 58 32.49 13.54 -23.75
N LEU A 59 32.52 12.58 -24.68
CA LEU A 59 31.34 11.81 -25.09
C LEU A 59 30.74 10.96 -23.97
N ILE A 60 31.56 10.57 -22.98
CA ILE A 60 31.10 9.81 -21.80
C ILE A 60 30.80 10.79 -20.65
N ALA A 61 31.64 11.80 -20.45
CA ALA A 61 31.47 12.74 -19.35
C ALA A 61 30.20 13.59 -19.47
N ILE A 62 29.89 14.09 -20.69
CA ILE A 62 28.72 14.97 -20.91
C ILE A 62 27.42 14.29 -20.49
N PRO A 63 27.07 13.07 -20.95
CA PRO A 63 25.86 12.38 -20.49
C PRO A 63 25.77 12.21 -18.97
N LEU A 64 26.86 11.88 -18.30
CA LEU A 64 26.86 11.70 -16.84
C LEU A 64 26.58 13.02 -16.11
N TYR A 65 27.21 14.12 -16.53
CA TYR A 65 26.88 15.45 -16.00
C TYR A 65 25.44 15.87 -16.34
N THR A 66 24.92 15.49 -17.51
CA THR A 66 23.54 15.79 -17.90
C THR A 66 22.57 15.11 -16.94
N VAL A 67 22.81 13.83 -16.59
CA VAL A 67 22.00 13.10 -15.60
C VAL A 67 22.05 13.78 -14.24
N VAL A 68 23.21 14.24 -13.79
CA VAL A 68 23.34 15.00 -12.53
C VAL A 68 22.52 16.28 -12.59
N ASN A 69 22.70 17.11 -13.62
CA ASN A 69 22.02 18.40 -13.74
C ASN A 69 20.50 18.24 -13.85
N PHE A 70 20.04 17.25 -14.60
CA PHE A 70 18.62 16.90 -14.72
C PHE A 70 18.04 16.45 -13.38
N THR A 71 18.72 15.53 -12.68
CA THR A 71 18.22 14.93 -11.44
C THR A 71 18.25 15.91 -10.26
N MET A 72 19.22 16.83 -10.24
CA MET A 72 19.32 17.89 -9.22
C MET A 72 18.12 18.84 -9.25
N PHE A 73 17.42 18.95 -10.39
CA PHE A 73 16.16 19.68 -10.46
C PHE A 73 15.12 19.08 -9.51
N THR A 74 14.95 17.76 -9.44
CA THR A 74 13.98 17.12 -8.54
C THR A 74 14.24 17.47 -7.07
N VAL A 75 15.50 17.54 -6.64
CA VAL A 75 15.84 17.93 -5.27
C VAL A 75 15.51 19.41 -5.02
N ALA A 76 15.86 20.29 -5.95
CA ALA A 76 15.53 21.73 -5.85
C ALA A 76 14.00 21.98 -5.91
N HIS A 77 13.30 21.17 -6.70
CA HIS A 77 11.86 21.18 -6.90
C HIS A 77 11.10 20.71 -5.65
N ASP A 78 11.45 19.56 -5.07
CA ASP A 78 10.90 19.11 -3.79
C ASP A 78 11.12 20.15 -2.69
N ALA A 79 12.32 20.74 -2.63
CA ALA A 79 12.66 21.78 -1.65
C ALA A 79 11.82 23.05 -1.82
N THR A 80 11.38 23.35 -3.04
CA THR A 80 10.51 24.50 -3.33
C THR A 80 9.17 24.38 -2.59
N HIS A 81 8.66 23.15 -2.45
CA HIS A 81 7.35 22.85 -1.85
C HIS A 81 7.41 22.27 -0.42
N HIS A 82 8.58 22.37 0.22
CA HIS A 82 8.80 21.75 1.53
C HIS A 82 8.71 20.20 1.55
N GLY A 83 8.87 19.55 0.40
CA GLY A 83 8.83 18.10 0.26
C GLY A 83 10.06 17.38 0.85
N VAL A 84 11.21 18.06 0.97
CA VAL A 84 12.42 17.44 1.55
C VAL A 84 12.25 17.21 3.06
N SER A 85 11.50 18.08 3.74
CA SER A 85 11.36 18.02 5.20
C SER A 85 10.26 18.95 5.70
N ARG A 86 9.59 18.61 6.79
CA ARG A 86 8.76 19.56 7.56
C ARG A 86 9.55 20.74 8.15
N TYR A 87 10.88 20.64 8.24
CA TYR A 87 11.75 21.69 8.74
C TYR A 87 12.19 22.62 7.60
N THR A 88 11.79 23.89 7.66
CA THR A 88 12.05 24.89 6.62
C THR A 88 13.54 25.02 6.27
N TRP A 89 14.43 25.03 7.26
CA TRP A 89 15.88 25.20 7.03
C TRP A 89 16.51 24.06 6.22
N VAL A 90 15.97 22.84 6.32
CA VAL A 90 16.44 21.68 5.55
C VAL A 90 16.12 21.89 4.06
N ASN A 91 14.91 22.37 3.76
CA ASN A 91 14.51 22.69 2.39
C ASN A 91 15.32 23.86 1.83
N GLU A 92 15.55 24.90 2.62
CA GLU A 92 16.45 26.00 2.21
C GLU A 92 17.84 25.49 1.87
N LEU A 93 18.41 24.61 2.71
CA LEU A 93 19.73 24.04 2.48
C LEU A 93 19.77 23.21 1.19
N PHE A 94 18.92 22.20 1.04
CA PHE A 94 18.93 21.33 -0.14
C PHE A 94 18.55 22.07 -1.42
N GLY A 95 17.62 23.02 -1.36
CA GLY A 95 17.26 23.88 -2.48
C GLY A 95 18.43 24.73 -2.96
N ARG A 96 19.14 25.38 -2.03
CA ARG A 96 20.33 26.20 -2.33
C ARG A 96 21.53 25.38 -2.80
N LEU A 97 21.70 24.16 -2.30
CA LEU A 97 22.77 23.26 -2.76
C LEU A 97 22.50 22.67 -4.16
N SER A 98 21.23 22.50 -4.53
CA SER A 98 20.86 21.83 -5.80
C SER A 98 20.64 22.81 -6.95
N THR A 99 20.15 24.03 -6.67
CA THR A 99 19.88 25.06 -7.69
C THR A 99 21.09 25.36 -8.58
N PRO A 100 22.34 25.44 -8.06
CA PRO A 100 23.52 25.69 -8.88
C PRO A 100 23.79 24.68 -10.00
N PHE A 101 23.30 23.44 -9.88
CA PHE A 101 23.43 22.42 -10.93
C PHE A 101 22.42 22.60 -12.06
N VAL A 102 21.28 23.22 -11.76
CA VAL A 102 20.21 23.49 -12.72
C VAL A 102 20.45 24.83 -13.41
N ALA A 103 20.69 25.88 -12.62
CA ALA A 103 20.90 27.25 -13.07
C ALA A 103 21.86 27.98 -12.12
N LEU A 104 23.16 27.85 -12.34
CA LEU A 104 24.23 28.45 -11.53
C LEU A 104 24.06 29.94 -11.23
N TYR A 105 23.52 30.71 -12.18
CA TYR A 105 23.29 32.15 -12.00
C TYR A 105 21.99 32.49 -11.26
N ALA A 106 21.09 31.54 -11.09
CA ALA A 106 19.82 31.73 -10.40
C ALA A 106 19.97 31.48 -8.90
N SER A 107 19.23 32.25 -8.10
CA SER A 107 19.06 31.97 -6.68
C SER A 107 17.94 30.95 -6.47
N PHE A 108 18.00 30.19 -5.38
CA PHE A 108 16.91 29.29 -5.02
C PHE A 108 15.56 30.03 -4.82
N PRO A 109 15.52 31.23 -4.20
CA PRO A 109 14.30 32.04 -4.15
C PRO A 109 13.74 32.44 -5.53
N LEU A 110 14.60 32.68 -6.54
CA LEU A 110 14.16 32.91 -7.92
C LEU A 110 13.48 31.66 -8.47
N LEU A 111 14.12 30.51 -8.37
CA LEU A 111 13.56 29.23 -8.84
C LEU A 111 12.21 28.94 -8.18
N ARG A 112 12.14 29.06 -6.84
CA ARG A 112 10.90 28.91 -6.07
C ARG A 112 9.81 29.85 -6.57
N PHE A 113 10.13 31.12 -6.79
CA PHE A 113 9.13 32.08 -7.27
C PHE A 113 8.55 31.67 -8.62
N ILE A 114 9.42 31.39 -9.58
CA ILE A 114 9.02 31.01 -10.93
C ILE A 114 8.11 29.79 -10.88
N HIS A 115 8.52 28.77 -10.16
CA HIS A 115 7.76 27.53 -10.06
C HIS A 115 6.40 27.73 -9.37
N ILE A 116 6.32 28.54 -8.30
CA ILE A 116 5.05 28.85 -7.63
C ILE A 116 4.12 29.71 -8.50
N GLU A 117 4.66 30.63 -9.32
CA GLU A 117 3.84 31.37 -10.28
C GLU A 117 3.30 30.47 -11.39
N HIS A 118 4.05 29.46 -11.82
CA HIS A 118 3.54 28.44 -12.73
C HIS A 118 2.38 27.66 -12.09
N HIS A 119 2.52 27.16 -10.85
CA HIS A 119 1.42 26.48 -10.14
C HIS A 119 0.16 27.33 -10.05
N ARG A 120 0.32 28.62 -9.76
CA ARG A 120 -0.80 29.54 -9.59
C ARG A 120 -1.50 29.89 -10.91
N ASN A 121 -0.73 29.94 -11.99
CA ASN A 121 -1.19 30.47 -13.29
C ASN A 121 -1.01 29.46 -14.42
N THR A 122 -1.01 28.15 -14.13
CA THR A 122 -0.77 27.10 -15.12
C THR A 122 -1.68 27.27 -16.34
N ASN A 123 -1.08 27.24 -17.53
CA ASN A 123 -1.71 27.44 -18.85
C ASN A 123 -2.28 28.84 -19.11
N ASP A 124 -2.04 29.82 -18.23
CA ASP A 124 -2.40 31.23 -18.47
C ASP A 124 -1.41 31.85 -19.47
N VAL A 125 -1.64 33.11 -19.86
CA VAL A 125 -0.80 33.81 -20.83
C VAL A 125 0.64 34.00 -20.30
N MET A 126 1.60 34.11 -21.22
CA MET A 126 3.05 34.22 -20.95
C MET A 126 3.47 35.39 -20.04
N THR A 127 2.60 36.38 -19.81
CA THR A 127 2.85 37.44 -18.83
C THR A 127 2.59 37.04 -17.39
N LYS A 128 1.90 35.92 -17.15
CA LYS A 128 1.54 35.40 -15.83
C LYS A 128 2.11 34.00 -15.57
N ASP A 129 2.06 33.12 -16.56
CA ASP A 129 2.67 31.80 -16.48
C ASP A 129 4.09 31.87 -17.06
N PRO A 130 5.15 31.69 -16.26
CA PRO A 130 6.52 31.70 -16.77
C PRO A 130 6.77 30.54 -17.75
N ASP A 131 6.07 29.42 -17.62
CA ASP A 131 6.34 28.19 -18.39
C ASP A 131 5.63 28.20 -19.75
N ALA A 132 4.66 29.09 -19.94
CA ALA A 132 4.03 29.33 -21.25
C ALA A 132 5.06 29.65 -22.35
N TRP A 133 6.26 30.12 -22.00
CA TRP A 133 7.39 30.29 -22.93
C TRP A 133 7.72 29.02 -23.73
N THR A 134 7.57 27.84 -23.14
CA THR A 134 7.88 26.53 -23.73
C THR A 134 6.83 26.03 -24.71
N SER A 135 5.65 26.66 -24.72
CA SER A 135 4.50 26.23 -25.51
C SER A 135 4.04 27.26 -26.54
N HIS A 136 4.48 28.52 -26.42
CA HIS A 136 4.12 29.59 -27.35
C HIS A 136 5.15 29.77 -28.49
N GLY A 137 4.65 30.16 -29.66
CA GLY A 137 5.45 30.49 -30.84
C GLY A 137 5.46 29.39 -31.91
N PRO A 138 6.13 29.63 -33.05
CA PRO A 138 6.26 28.64 -34.11
C PRO A 138 6.99 27.37 -33.63
N TRP A 139 6.54 26.20 -34.09
CA TRP A 139 7.10 24.90 -33.65
C TRP A 139 8.63 24.79 -33.78
N TRP A 140 9.21 25.42 -34.79
CA TRP A 140 10.66 25.42 -35.04
C TRP A 140 11.46 26.24 -34.00
N GLN A 141 10.81 27.15 -33.27
CA GLN A 141 11.44 27.92 -32.19
C GLN A 141 11.45 27.16 -30.86
N LEU A 142 10.59 26.14 -30.69
CA LEU A 142 10.41 25.47 -29.41
C LEU A 142 11.70 24.85 -28.86
N PRO A 143 12.55 24.15 -29.65
CA PRO A 143 13.80 23.61 -29.13
C PRO A 143 14.75 24.67 -28.57
N VAL A 144 14.82 25.84 -29.22
CA VAL A 144 15.64 26.97 -28.74
C VAL A 144 15.04 27.57 -27.48
N ARG A 145 13.70 27.70 -27.43
CA ARG A 145 12.99 28.20 -26.24
C ARG A 145 13.19 27.29 -25.04
N TRP A 146 13.12 25.97 -25.22
CA TRP A 146 13.41 24.98 -24.18
C TRP A 146 14.86 25.09 -23.67
N ALA A 147 15.84 25.21 -24.56
CA ALA A 147 17.24 25.36 -24.19
C ALA A 147 17.59 26.70 -23.48
N THR A 148 16.68 27.68 -23.52
CA THR A 148 16.88 29.05 -23.01
C THR A 148 15.79 29.50 -22.03
N ILE A 149 14.99 28.56 -21.51
CA ILE A 149 13.91 28.86 -20.56
C ILE A 149 14.42 29.56 -19.30
N ASP A 150 15.61 29.19 -18.86
CA ASP A 150 16.29 29.72 -17.70
C ASP A 150 16.59 31.23 -17.86
N VAL A 151 16.96 31.66 -19.07
CA VAL A 151 17.14 33.09 -19.39
C VAL A 151 15.81 33.83 -19.35
N TRP A 152 14.75 33.21 -19.89
CA TRP A 152 13.41 33.77 -19.83
C TRP A 152 12.93 33.93 -18.37
N TYR A 153 13.20 32.96 -17.50
CA TYR A 153 12.86 33.04 -16.07
C TYR A 153 13.50 34.23 -15.37
N VAL A 154 14.75 34.57 -15.68
CA VAL A 154 15.39 35.78 -15.14
C VAL A 154 14.66 37.04 -15.63
N ILE A 155 14.33 37.10 -16.92
CA ILE A 155 13.59 38.23 -17.50
C ILE A 155 12.21 38.35 -16.84
N PHE A 156 11.50 37.24 -16.67
CA PHE A 156 10.20 37.17 -16.01
C PHE A 156 10.30 37.64 -14.55
N TYR A 157 11.29 37.14 -13.80
CA TYR A 157 11.55 37.53 -12.41
C TYR A 157 11.84 39.03 -12.28
N LEU A 158 12.70 39.58 -13.13
CA LEU A 158 13.07 41.00 -13.09
C LEU A 158 11.90 41.92 -13.46
N ARG A 159 11.08 41.54 -14.46
CA ARG A 159 9.87 42.30 -14.85
C ARG A 159 8.84 42.35 -13.72
N HIS A 160 8.72 41.28 -12.94
CA HIS A 160 7.86 41.22 -11.74
C HIS A 160 8.55 41.73 -10.46
N GLY A 161 9.84 42.05 -10.52
CA GLY A 161 10.64 42.53 -9.40
C GLY A 161 10.91 44.04 -9.38
N PHE A 162 11.01 44.68 -10.54
CA PHE A 162 11.45 46.08 -10.69
C PHE A 162 10.46 46.93 -11.50
N HIS A 163 9.62 47.72 -10.83
CA HIS A 163 8.94 48.89 -11.44
C HIS A 163 9.53 50.18 -10.84
N TRP A 164 10.15 51.03 -11.68
CA TRP A 164 10.81 52.31 -11.36
C TRP A 164 9.95 53.53 -11.75
N GLY A 165 8.62 53.45 -11.62
CA GLY A 165 7.70 54.57 -11.88
C GLY A 165 6.96 54.99 -10.60
N ALA A 166 6.83 56.30 -10.38
CA ALA A 166 5.97 56.83 -9.32
C ALA A 166 4.50 56.54 -9.67
N ILE A 167 3.86 55.64 -8.92
CA ILE A 167 2.44 55.30 -9.09
C ILE A 167 1.63 56.07 -8.05
N THR A 168 0.72 56.93 -8.54
CA THR A 168 -0.13 57.84 -7.77
C THR A 168 -1.50 57.28 -7.38
N ASP A 169 -1.83 56.03 -7.78
CA ASP A 169 -3.12 55.40 -7.49
C ASP A 169 -2.96 54.15 -6.59
N LYS A 170 -3.67 54.12 -5.47
CA LYS A 170 -3.64 53.06 -4.46
C LYS A 170 -4.58 51.89 -4.79
N SER A 171 -5.46 52.02 -5.77
CA SER A 171 -6.46 51.00 -6.12
C SER A 171 -5.93 49.87 -7.02
N GLN A 172 -4.68 49.97 -7.51
CA GLN A 172 -4.04 48.98 -8.40
C GLN A 172 -2.89 48.19 -7.74
N ARG A 173 -3.11 47.51 -6.61
CA ARG A 173 -2.09 46.60 -6.03
C ARG A 173 -2.65 45.21 -5.75
N PRO A 174 -1.93 44.15 -6.17
CA PRO A 174 -1.14 43.43 -5.17
C PRO A 174 0.29 43.01 -5.56
N PHE A 175 0.73 43.14 -6.82
CA PHE A 175 2.04 42.63 -7.25
C PHE A 175 3.07 43.76 -7.41
N LEU A 176 4.36 43.45 -7.18
CA LEU A 176 5.58 44.28 -7.36
C LEU A 176 6.20 44.87 -6.09
N ARG A 177 6.89 44.02 -5.32
CA ARG A 177 8.29 44.21 -4.87
C ARG A 177 8.77 42.89 -4.26
N ARG A 178 9.66 42.17 -4.96
CA ARG A 178 10.35 41.02 -4.36
C ARG A 178 11.15 41.48 -3.13
N PRO A 179 11.28 40.66 -2.08
CA PRO A 179 12.12 41.01 -0.94
C PRO A 179 13.52 41.41 -1.40
N ARG A 180 14.04 42.54 -0.89
CA ARG A 180 15.35 43.07 -1.31
C ARG A 180 16.48 42.05 -1.17
N ALA A 181 16.41 41.21 -0.12
CA ALA A 181 17.40 40.16 0.12
C ALA A 181 17.47 39.14 -1.03
N GLU A 182 16.33 38.70 -1.56
CA GLU A 182 16.29 37.73 -2.67
C GLU A 182 16.79 38.33 -3.99
N VAL A 183 16.47 39.60 -4.23
CA VAL A 183 16.95 40.33 -5.41
C VAL A 183 18.47 40.48 -5.34
N VAL A 184 19.00 40.90 -4.19
CA VAL A 184 20.45 41.00 -3.94
C VAL A 184 21.12 39.64 -4.10
N GLU A 185 20.56 38.59 -3.52
CA GLU A 185 21.06 37.22 -3.66
C GLU A 185 21.14 36.79 -5.13
N THR A 186 20.08 37.04 -5.90
CA THR A 186 20.05 36.72 -7.34
C THR A 186 21.11 37.49 -8.11
N LEU A 187 21.26 38.79 -7.85
CA LEU A 187 22.30 39.60 -8.50
C LEU A 187 23.71 39.16 -8.12
N VAL A 188 23.92 38.73 -6.87
CA VAL A 188 25.18 38.16 -6.39
C VAL A 188 25.48 36.85 -7.12
N MET A 189 24.52 35.91 -7.19
CA MET A 189 24.69 34.65 -7.91
C MET A 189 25.00 34.85 -9.39
N LEU A 190 24.29 35.78 -10.05
CA LEU A 190 24.56 36.16 -11.43
C LEU A 190 25.98 36.72 -11.60
N SER A 191 26.39 37.65 -10.73
CA SER A 191 27.72 38.27 -10.77
C SER A 191 28.82 37.25 -10.52
N LEU A 192 28.65 36.38 -9.52
CA LEU A 192 29.59 35.30 -9.22
C LEU A 192 29.73 34.32 -10.39
N THR A 193 28.62 34.00 -11.07
CA THR A 193 28.65 33.14 -12.25
C THR A 193 29.44 33.76 -13.40
N VAL A 194 29.22 35.05 -13.69
CA VAL A 194 29.96 35.77 -14.73
C VAL A 194 31.45 35.82 -14.41
N VAL A 195 31.81 36.14 -13.15
CA VAL A 195 33.21 36.18 -12.69
C VAL A 195 33.85 34.79 -12.76
N LEU A 196 33.15 33.74 -12.31
CA LEU A 196 33.64 32.37 -12.36
C LEU A 196 33.88 31.90 -13.79
N TYR A 197 32.92 32.11 -14.69
CA TYR A 197 33.04 31.72 -16.10
C TYR A 197 34.17 32.48 -16.79
N GLY A 198 34.20 33.81 -16.63
CA GLY A 198 35.26 34.64 -17.18
C GLY A 198 36.64 34.24 -16.65
N GLY A 199 36.74 33.98 -15.34
CA GLY A 199 37.96 33.53 -14.69
C GLY A 199 38.45 32.17 -15.19
N LEU A 200 37.57 31.17 -15.30
CA LEU A 200 37.91 29.85 -15.83
C LEU A 200 38.34 29.91 -17.30
N ILE A 201 37.66 30.71 -18.13
CA ILE A 201 38.03 30.89 -19.54
C ILE A 201 39.38 31.58 -19.63
N TRP A 202 39.58 32.67 -18.89
CA TRP A 202 40.85 33.41 -18.87
C TRP A 202 42.02 32.55 -18.38
N ALA A 203 41.79 31.67 -17.40
CA ALA A 203 42.77 30.72 -16.89
C ALA A 203 43.00 29.49 -17.79
N GLY A 204 42.34 29.40 -18.95
CA GLY A 204 42.51 28.30 -19.91
C GLY A 204 41.65 27.06 -19.65
N PHE A 205 40.74 27.09 -18.67
CA PHE A 205 39.83 25.99 -18.33
C PHE A 205 38.48 26.04 -19.06
N GLY A 206 38.36 26.87 -20.11
CA GLY A 206 37.11 27.03 -20.86
C GLY A 206 36.56 25.73 -21.44
N TRP A 207 37.43 24.81 -21.89
CA TRP A 207 37.01 23.49 -22.35
C TRP A 207 36.32 22.65 -21.25
N TYR A 208 36.90 22.63 -20.05
CA TYR A 208 36.31 21.91 -18.91
C TYR A 208 34.99 22.54 -18.49
N LEU A 209 34.89 23.87 -18.49
CA LEU A 209 33.62 24.57 -18.24
C LEU A 209 32.52 24.14 -19.24
N LEU A 210 32.87 23.99 -20.53
CA LEU A 210 31.93 23.52 -21.55
C LEU A 210 31.48 22.08 -21.31
N VAL A 211 32.43 21.16 -21.08
CA VAL A 211 32.17 19.72 -20.93
C VAL A 211 31.52 19.37 -19.60
N MET A 212 31.93 20.00 -18.51
CA MET A 212 31.45 19.69 -17.17
C MET A 212 30.11 20.35 -16.84
N TYR A 213 29.83 21.51 -17.43
CA TYR A 213 28.69 22.31 -17.01
C TYR A 213 27.85 22.84 -18.17
N VAL A 214 28.40 23.67 -19.07
CA VAL A 214 27.57 24.41 -20.04
C VAL A 214 26.81 23.47 -20.99
N ILE A 215 27.48 22.51 -21.64
CA ILE A 215 26.81 21.58 -22.56
C ILE A 215 25.83 20.67 -21.81
N PRO A 216 26.24 19.97 -20.71
CA PRO A 216 25.32 19.13 -19.95
C PRO A 216 24.10 19.88 -19.41
N GLN A 217 24.28 21.10 -18.91
CA GLN A 217 23.19 21.94 -18.41
C GLN A 217 22.19 22.28 -19.53
N ARG A 218 22.65 22.63 -20.73
CA ARG A 218 21.75 22.95 -21.85
C ARG A 218 20.92 21.74 -22.26
N ILE A 219 21.54 20.56 -22.34
CA ILE A 219 20.82 19.31 -22.63
C ILE A 219 19.79 19.01 -21.54
N ALA A 220 20.19 19.13 -20.27
CA ALA A 220 19.29 18.90 -19.13
C ALA A 220 18.11 19.88 -19.13
N LEU A 221 18.34 21.18 -19.33
CA LEU A 221 17.27 22.19 -19.39
C LEU A 221 16.32 21.96 -20.57
N THR A 222 16.83 21.58 -21.74
CA THR A 222 15.96 21.20 -22.86
C THR A 222 15.07 20.01 -22.50
N ALA A 223 15.63 18.99 -21.83
CA ALA A 223 14.86 17.84 -21.38
C ALA A 223 13.82 18.22 -20.31
N LEU A 224 14.20 19.02 -19.30
CA LEU A 224 13.29 19.50 -18.26
C LEU A 224 12.13 20.31 -18.85
N ALA A 225 12.44 21.31 -19.68
CA ALA A 225 11.42 22.16 -20.30
C ALA A 225 10.49 21.37 -21.22
N TRP A 226 11.02 20.37 -21.93
CA TRP A 226 10.20 19.52 -22.76
C TRP A 226 9.33 18.56 -21.92
N TRP A 227 9.91 17.88 -20.93
CA TRP A 227 9.24 16.81 -20.19
C TRP A 227 8.30 17.29 -19.09
N PHE A 228 8.57 18.44 -18.46
CA PHE A 228 7.81 18.92 -17.31
C PHE A 228 6.99 20.16 -17.63
N ASP A 229 7.43 21.03 -18.55
CA ASP A 229 6.68 22.26 -18.84
C ASP A 229 5.79 22.09 -20.09
N TRP A 230 6.32 21.45 -21.14
CA TRP A 230 5.56 21.25 -22.38
C TRP A 230 4.72 19.97 -22.35
N LEU A 231 5.33 18.80 -22.13
CA LEU A 231 4.69 17.49 -22.30
C LEU A 231 3.42 17.26 -21.47
N PRO A 232 3.31 17.68 -20.18
CA PRO A 232 2.12 17.43 -19.39
C PRO A 232 1.03 18.50 -19.60
N HIS A 233 1.38 19.65 -20.19
CA HIS A 233 0.46 20.77 -20.43
C HIS A 233 0.01 20.88 -21.90
N HIS A 234 0.78 20.32 -22.84
CA HIS A 234 0.55 20.52 -24.27
C HIS A 234 -0.83 20.01 -24.73
N GLY A 235 -1.62 20.92 -25.28
CA GLY A 235 -2.98 20.63 -25.76
C GLY A 235 -4.07 20.79 -24.70
N LEU A 236 -3.74 21.16 -23.46
CA LEU A 236 -4.74 21.56 -22.46
C LEU A 236 -5.07 23.03 -22.61
N THR A 237 -6.36 23.36 -22.57
CA THR A 237 -6.85 24.74 -22.61
C THR A 237 -7.31 25.25 -21.26
N ALA A 238 -7.56 24.35 -20.30
CA ALA A 238 -7.99 24.72 -18.97
C ALA A 238 -6.84 25.32 -18.16
N THR A 239 -7.07 26.46 -17.54
CA THR A 239 -6.12 27.04 -16.57
C THR A 239 -6.32 26.43 -15.18
N HIS A 240 -5.32 26.53 -14.31
CA HIS A 240 -5.44 26.08 -12.91
C HIS A 240 -6.64 26.73 -12.17
N LYS A 241 -7.00 27.96 -12.53
CA LYS A 241 -8.10 28.70 -11.89
C LYS A 241 -9.48 28.28 -12.41
N GLU A 242 -9.57 27.81 -13.64
CA GLU A 242 -10.82 27.32 -14.24
C GLU A 242 -11.05 25.87 -13.85
N ASP A 243 -10.05 25.01 -14.04
CA ASP A 243 -10.11 23.59 -13.71
C ASP A 243 -8.72 23.01 -13.41
N ARG A 244 -8.40 22.96 -12.11
CA ARG A 244 -7.12 22.41 -11.61
C ARG A 244 -6.92 20.93 -11.94
N TYR A 245 -7.98 20.15 -12.15
CA TYR A 245 -7.90 18.73 -12.48
C TYR A 245 -7.54 18.49 -13.96
N ARG A 246 -7.67 19.53 -14.78
CA ARG A 246 -7.40 19.50 -16.23
C ARG A 246 -6.35 20.52 -16.67
N ALA A 247 -5.71 21.23 -15.74
CA ALA A 247 -4.61 22.16 -16.00
C ALA A 247 -3.29 21.44 -16.32
N THR A 248 -3.17 20.19 -15.91
CA THR A 248 -2.08 19.28 -16.28
C THR A 248 -2.62 17.84 -16.28
N ARG A 249 -1.78 16.83 -16.50
CA ARG A 249 -2.24 15.44 -16.69
C ARG A 249 -1.38 14.39 -15.98
N VAL A 250 -1.94 13.19 -15.88
CA VAL A 250 -1.21 11.96 -15.55
C VAL A 250 -0.93 11.15 -16.81
N ARG A 251 0.25 10.52 -16.87
CA ARG A 251 0.69 9.63 -17.95
C ARG A 251 0.87 8.19 -17.46
N VAL A 252 0.09 7.27 -18.03
CA VAL A 252 -0.03 5.87 -17.55
C VAL A 252 0.33 4.82 -18.61
N GLY A 253 0.63 3.60 -18.17
CA GLY A 253 0.78 2.39 -19.00
C GLY A 253 2.17 2.00 -19.44
N MET A 254 3.19 2.68 -18.92
CA MET A 254 4.60 2.26 -18.96
C MET A 254 5.30 2.76 -17.71
N GLU A 255 4.67 2.64 -16.54
CA GLU A 255 5.13 3.20 -15.28
C GLU A 255 6.52 2.69 -14.91
N TRP A 256 6.85 1.43 -15.26
CA TRP A 256 8.19 0.85 -15.07
C TRP A 256 9.31 1.62 -15.78
N LEU A 257 9.01 2.31 -16.88
CA LEU A 257 9.95 3.13 -17.65
C LEU A 257 9.77 4.61 -17.34
N LEU A 258 8.53 5.09 -17.37
CA LEU A 258 8.19 6.50 -17.22
C LEU A 258 8.49 7.01 -15.82
N THR A 259 8.17 6.24 -14.77
CA THR A 259 8.36 6.66 -13.37
C THR A 259 9.84 6.89 -13.03
N PRO A 260 10.78 5.97 -13.31
CA PRO A 260 12.19 6.24 -13.03
C PRO A 260 12.77 7.32 -13.96
N THR A 261 12.35 7.37 -15.22
CA THR A 261 12.89 8.34 -16.20
C THR A 261 12.42 9.77 -15.92
N LEU A 262 11.14 9.94 -15.59
CA LEU A 262 10.53 11.23 -15.28
C LEU A 262 10.57 11.58 -13.80
N LEU A 263 11.25 10.77 -12.97
CA LEU A 263 11.35 10.96 -11.52
C LEU A 263 9.95 11.19 -10.90
N TYR A 264 9.02 10.28 -11.19
CA TYR A 264 7.61 10.27 -10.77
C TYR A 264 6.72 11.36 -11.37
N GLN A 265 7.26 12.29 -12.15
CA GLN A 265 6.49 13.37 -12.80
C GLN A 265 5.64 12.89 -13.98
N ASN A 266 5.62 11.58 -14.30
CA ASN A 266 4.51 11.03 -15.07
C ASN A 266 3.16 11.22 -14.36
N TYR A 267 3.16 11.48 -13.05
CA TYR A 267 2.00 11.91 -12.27
C TYR A 267 2.01 13.42 -11.99
N HIS A 268 2.39 14.26 -12.97
CA HIS A 268 2.52 15.71 -12.81
C HIS A 268 1.26 16.41 -12.25
N LEU A 269 0.08 15.87 -12.55
CA LEU A 269 -1.16 16.36 -11.95
C LEU A 269 -1.22 16.22 -10.43
N VAL A 270 -0.76 15.09 -9.88
CA VAL A 270 -0.67 14.91 -8.43
C VAL A 270 0.22 15.98 -7.83
N HIS A 271 1.31 16.34 -8.51
CA HIS A 271 2.19 17.41 -8.08
C HIS A 271 1.47 18.79 -8.03
N HIS A 272 0.67 19.15 -9.04
CA HIS A 272 -0.10 20.40 -9.01
C HIS A 272 -1.19 20.42 -7.95
N LEU A 273 -1.83 19.27 -7.70
CA LEU A 273 -2.89 19.15 -6.70
C LEU A 273 -2.32 19.10 -5.27
N HIS A 274 -1.16 18.45 -5.10
CA HIS A 274 -0.52 18.18 -3.81
C HIS A 274 0.98 18.50 -3.83
N PRO A 275 1.34 19.79 -3.97
CA PRO A 275 2.74 20.20 -4.17
C PRO A 275 3.69 19.77 -3.05
N ALA A 276 3.19 19.69 -1.82
CA ALA A 276 3.99 19.35 -0.64
C ALA A 276 4.35 17.85 -0.54
N ILE A 277 3.78 16.99 -1.36
CA ILE A 277 4.10 15.55 -1.36
C ILE A 277 5.47 15.35 -2.00
N PRO A 278 6.40 14.60 -1.37
CA PRO A 278 7.67 14.28 -1.98
C PRO A 278 7.49 13.46 -3.27
N PHE A 279 8.30 13.71 -4.30
CA PHE A 279 8.12 13.13 -5.65
C PHE A 279 7.89 11.61 -5.66
N TYR A 280 8.63 10.86 -4.84
CA TYR A 280 8.56 9.39 -4.78
C TYR A 280 7.25 8.84 -4.22
N ARG A 281 6.33 9.71 -3.75
CA ARG A 281 5.01 9.34 -3.23
C ARG A 281 3.85 9.71 -4.15
N TYR A 282 4.09 10.27 -5.34
CA TYR A 282 3.00 10.69 -6.22
C TYR A 282 2.09 9.55 -6.67
N ILE A 283 2.63 8.35 -6.92
CA ILE A 283 1.82 7.17 -7.28
C ILE A 283 0.93 6.75 -6.09
N THR A 284 1.47 6.78 -4.88
CA THR A 284 0.68 6.48 -3.67
C THR A 284 -0.45 7.48 -3.48
N ALA A 285 -0.18 8.78 -3.67
CA ALA A 285 -1.20 9.82 -3.60
C ALA A 285 -2.26 9.67 -4.71
N TRP A 286 -1.83 9.29 -5.93
CA TRP A 286 -2.73 8.94 -7.02
C TRP A 286 -3.68 7.82 -6.61
N LYS A 287 -3.13 6.67 -6.21
CA LYS A 287 -3.90 5.47 -5.88
C LYS A 287 -4.90 5.72 -4.74
N LYS A 288 -4.52 6.48 -3.71
CA LYS A 288 -5.40 6.80 -2.56
C LYS A 288 -6.62 7.65 -2.94
N ASN A 289 -6.48 8.51 -3.95
CA ASN A 289 -7.51 9.48 -4.33
C ASN A 289 -8.07 9.22 -5.74
N GLU A 290 -7.82 8.05 -6.29
CA GLU A 290 -7.99 7.77 -7.72
C GLU A 290 -9.42 7.95 -8.20
N GLU A 291 -10.40 7.38 -7.48
CA GLU A 291 -11.81 7.54 -7.86
C GLU A 291 -12.26 9.00 -7.77
N GLN A 292 -11.80 9.74 -6.76
CA GLN A 292 -12.13 11.16 -6.61
C GLN A 292 -11.52 12.00 -7.75
N TYR A 293 -10.31 11.65 -8.20
CA TYR A 293 -9.71 12.23 -9.40
C TYR A 293 -10.50 11.88 -10.66
N LEU A 294 -10.88 10.61 -10.84
CA LEU A 294 -11.64 10.16 -12.00
C LEU A 294 -13.02 10.83 -12.08
N ASP A 295 -13.68 11.00 -10.95
CA ASP A 295 -14.98 11.70 -10.85
C ASP A 295 -14.84 13.22 -11.06
N ALA A 296 -13.66 13.77 -10.80
CA ALA A 296 -13.28 15.12 -11.18
C ALA A 296 -12.89 15.25 -12.66
N ASN A 297 -12.99 14.18 -13.45
CA ASN A 297 -12.66 14.15 -14.89
C ASN A 297 -11.23 14.66 -15.18
N VAL A 298 -10.27 14.21 -14.37
CA VAL A 298 -8.85 14.52 -14.53
C VAL A 298 -8.34 14.22 -15.94
N ALA A 299 -7.39 15.01 -16.41
CA ALA A 299 -6.73 14.72 -17.67
C ALA A 299 -5.76 13.53 -17.51
N ILE A 300 -6.00 12.47 -18.28
CA ILE A 300 -5.17 11.25 -18.31
C ILE A 300 -4.76 10.98 -19.75
N MET A 301 -3.52 10.58 -19.93
CA MET A 301 -2.97 10.19 -21.22
C MET A 301 -2.18 8.89 -21.06
N ASN A 302 -2.21 7.99 -22.04
CA ASN A 302 -1.34 6.82 -21.99
C ASN A 302 0.10 7.16 -22.44
N ALA A 303 1.02 6.22 -22.27
CA ALA A 303 2.42 6.37 -22.66
C ALA A 303 2.62 6.73 -24.15
N TRP A 304 1.66 6.37 -25.01
CA TRP A 304 1.69 6.60 -26.46
C TRP A 304 1.03 7.89 -26.92
N GLY A 305 0.53 8.72 -25.99
CA GLY A 305 -0.07 10.02 -26.31
C GLY A 305 -1.58 10.00 -26.58
N LYS A 306 -2.28 8.89 -26.39
CA LYS A 306 -3.75 8.84 -26.46
C LYS A 306 -4.34 9.36 -25.16
N GLU A 307 -5.20 10.37 -25.24
CA GLU A 307 -6.03 10.80 -24.09
C GLU A 307 -7.03 9.70 -23.71
N LEU A 308 -7.24 9.52 -22.41
CA LEU A 308 -8.17 8.54 -21.86
C LEU A 308 -9.26 9.28 -21.10
N THR A 309 -10.51 8.92 -21.37
CA THR A 309 -11.63 9.25 -20.48
C THR A 309 -11.53 8.46 -19.17
N ALA A 310 -12.21 8.90 -18.12
CA ALA A 310 -12.24 8.17 -16.84
C ALA A 310 -12.73 6.72 -17.01
N SER A 311 -13.73 6.48 -17.86
CA SER A 311 -14.23 5.13 -18.16
C SER A 311 -13.24 4.29 -18.95
N GLU A 312 -12.56 4.86 -19.96
CA GLU A 312 -11.49 4.16 -20.68
C GLU A 312 -10.31 3.84 -19.78
N TYR A 313 -9.95 4.76 -18.87
CA TYR A 313 -8.89 4.53 -17.89
C TYR A 313 -9.27 3.40 -16.91
N ARG A 314 -10.49 3.40 -16.35
CA ARG A 314 -10.98 2.30 -15.50
C ARG A 314 -10.95 0.96 -16.23
N ALA A 315 -11.39 0.93 -17.49
CA ALA A 315 -11.37 -0.27 -18.32
C ALA A 315 -9.93 -0.74 -18.61
N TRP A 316 -9.04 0.19 -18.97
CA TRP A 316 -7.63 -0.07 -19.21
C TRP A 316 -6.94 -0.62 -17.96
N ARG A 317 -7.16 0.03 -16.81
CA ARG A 317 -6.64 -0.35 -15.50
C ARG A 317 -7.12 -1.74 -15.10
N LYS A 318 -8.40 -2.05 -15.28
CA LYS A 318 -8.93 -3.39 -15.06
C LYS A 318 -8.15 -4.42 -15.87
N ILE A 319 -7.88 -4.17 -17.14
CA ILE A 319 -7.11 -5.08 -18.00
C ILE A 319 -5.65 -5.21 -17.53
N THR A 320 -4.99 -4.11 -17.18
CA THR A 320 -3.57 -4.12 -16.79
C THR A 320 -3.33 -4.63 -15.37
N GLU A 321 -4.22 -4.39 -14.43
CA GLU A 321 -4.15 -4.98 -13.07
C GLU A 321 -4.45 -6.48 -13.10
N THR A 322 -5.41 -6.92 -13.93
CA THR A 322 -5.65 -8.36 -14.17
C THR A 322 -4.41 -9.04 -14.79
N ALA A 323 -3.57 -8.29 -15.52
CA ALA A 323 -2.32 -8.78 -16.10
C ALA A 323 -1.09 -8.62 -15.16
N ALA A 324 -1.15 -7.77 -14.13
CA ALA A 324 -0.02 -7.39 -13.28
C ALA A 324 -0.06 -7.95 -11.84
N GLY A 325 -1.16 -8.60 -11.42
CA GLY A 325 -1.15 -9.47 -10.24
C GLY A 325 -0.99 -8.79 -8.86
N ASP A 326 -1.21 -7.48 -8.74
CA ASP A 326 -1.18 -6.76 -7.45
C ASP A 326 -2.61 -6.38 -7.02
N ASN A 327 -3.30 -7.32 -6.35
CA ASN A 327 -4.64 -7.14 -5.78
C ASN A 327 -4.55 -6.78 -4.29
N ALA A 328 -4.68 -5.49 -3.96
CA ALA A 328 -4.91 -5.03 -2.58
C ALA A 328 -6.28 -4.34 -2.39
N GLY A 329 -7.05 -4.11 -3.45
CA GLY A 329 -8.27 -3.27 -3.40
C GLY A 329 -9.62 -3.99 -3.42
N ASP A 330 -9.70 -5.32 -3.57
CA ASP A 330 -10.98 -6.03 -3.78
C ASP A 330 -11.23 -7.15 -2.75
N ARG A 331 -10.60 -7.07 -1.57
CA ARG A 331 -10.65 -8.16 -0.56
C ARG A 331 -11.98 -8.30 0.19
N HIS A 332 -12.96 -7.44 -0.07
CA HIS A 332 -14.20 -7.36 0.73
C HIS A 332 -15.48 -7.73 -0.03
N GLN A 333 -15.43 -8.07 -1.32
CA GLN A 333 -16.63 -8.46 -2.07
C GLN A 333 -16.86 -9.98 -2.10
N PHE A 334 -18.07 -10.42 -1.75
CA PHE A 334 -18.47 -11.84 -1.87
C PHE A 334 -18.57 -12.27 -3.33
N GLN A 335 -17.84 -13.31 -3.69
CA GLN A 335 -17.89 -13.96 -4.99
C GLN A 335 -18.81 -15.19 -4.96
N ASN A 336 -19.53 -15.44 -6.06
CA ASN A 336 -20.36 -16.64 -6.20
C ASN A 336 -19.52 -17.78 -6.78
N LEU A 337 -19.18 -18.77 -5.95
CA LEU A 337 -18.42 -19.94 -6.38
C LEU A 337 -19.31 -21.18 -6.42
N LYS A 338 -19.20 -21.93 -7.52
CA LYS A 338 -19.85 -23.23 -7.65
C LYS A 338 -19.06 -24.29 -6.87
N VAL A 339 -19.75 -25.11 -6.12
CA VAL A 339 -19.18 -26.29 -5.48
C VAL A 339 -18.95 -27.34 -6.55
N SER A 340 -17.69 -27.68 -6.82
CA SER A 340 -17.35 -28.73 -7.79
C SER A 340 -17.49 -30.12 -7.19
N GLU A 341 -17.19 -30.26 -5.89
CA GLU A 341 -17.22 -31.54 -5.19
C GLU A 341 -17.56 -31.34 -3.71
N VAL A 342 -18.41 -32.23 -3.18
CA VAL A 342 -18.59 -32.44 -1.74
C VAL A 342 -18.24 -33.89 -1.47
N ARG A 343 -17.14 -34.12 -0.76
CA ARG A 343 -16.61 -35.47 -0.48
C ARG A 343 -16.65 -35.74 1.03
N PRO A 344 -17.30 -36.82 1.49
CA PRO A 344 -17.21 -37.25 2.88
C PRO A 344 -15.77 -37.58 3.28
N LEU A 345 -15.34 -37.08 4.44
CA LEU A 345 -14.05 -37.43 5.06
C LEU A 345 -14.25 -38.38 6.24
N THR A 346 -15.30 -38.15 7.04
CA THR A 346 -15.73 -39.00 8.17
C THR A 346 -17.27 -38.97 8.24
N ASP A 347 -17.87 -39.70 9.18
CA ASP A 347 -19.33 -39.67 9.42
C ASP A 347 -19.87 -38.28 9.82
N ASP A 348 -18.99 -37.37 10.24
CA ASP A 348 -19.32 -36.04 10.71
C ASP A 348 -18.50 -34.93 10.04
N SER A 349 -17.84 -35.20 8.92
CA SER A 349 -17.10 -34.18 8.18
C SER A 349 -17.06 -34.39 6.67
N VAL A 350 -17.00 -33.28 5.94
CA VAL A 350 -16.90 -33.24 4.48
C VAL A 350 -15.77 -32.30 4.05
N SER A 351 -15.13 -32.60 2.93
CA SER A 351 -14.34 -31.63 2.15
C SER A 351 -15.18 -31.06 1.02
N ILE A 352 -15.07 -29.74 0.83
CA ILE A 352 -15.82 -28.99 -0.18
C ILE A 352 -14.80 -28.32 -1.09
N THR A 353 -14.84 -28.65 -2.39
CA THR A 353 -13.98 -28.06 -3.41
C THR A 353 -14.79 -27.07 -4.23
N PHE A 354 -14.21 -25.90 -4.50
CA PHE A 354 -14.83 -24.86 -5.31
C PHE A 354 -14.27 -24.87 -6.73
N ASN A 355 -15.14 -24.63 -7.70
CA ASN A 355 -14.75 -24.24 -9.04
C ASN A 355 -14.51 -22.73 -9.06
N VAL A 356 -13.25 -22.32 -9.12
CA VAL A 356 -12.86 -20.91 -9.27
C VAL A 356 -12.80 -20.57 -10.75
N PRO A 357 -13.69 -19.68 -11.25
CA PRO A 357 -13.65 -19.19 -12.62
C PRO A 357 -12.28 -18.60 -12.99
N GLN A 358 -11.89 -18.68 -14.26
CA GLN A 358 -10.58 -18.21 -14.72
C GLN A 358 -10.30 -16.75 -14.36
N ASN A 359 -11.32 -15.89 -14.34
CA ASN A 359 -11.20 -14.48 -13.97
C ASN A 359 -11.04 -14.22 -12.47
N LEU A 360 -11.31 -15.22 -11.61
CA LEU A 360 -11.15 -15.14 -10.16
C LEU A 360 -9.94 -15.96 -9.66
N LYS A 361 -9.21 -16.64 -10.55
CA LYS A 361 -8.10 -17.51 -10.17
C LYS A 361 -7.04 -16.80 -9.33
N GLU A 362 -6.59 -15.62 -9.74
CA GLU A 362 -5.57 -14.86 -9.00
C GLU A 362 -6.08 -14.36 -7.64
N GLU A 363 -7.33 -13.89 -7.57
CA GLU A 363 -7.96 -13.41 -6.34
C GLU A 363 -8.12 -14.52 -5.28
N PHE A 364 -8.29 -15.77 -5.73
CA PHE A 364 -8.39 -16.94 -4.85
C PHE A 364 -7.08 -17.70 -4.65
N ARG A 365 -5.94 -17.16 -5.08
CA ARG A 365 -4.64 -17.68 -4.64
C ARG A 365 -4.47 -17.38 -3.16
N PHE A 366 -3.86 -18.32 -2.45
CA PHE A 366 -3.75 -18.26 -0.99
C PHE A 366 -2.36 -18.68 -0.53
N SER A 367 -1.99 -18.21 0.67
CA SER A 367 -0.84 -18.72 1.41
C SER A 367 -1.29 -19.86 2.33
N PRO A 368 -0.45 -20.88 2.56
CA PRO A 368 -0.83 -22.03 3.37
C PRO A 368 -1.22 -21.60 4.79
N GLY A 369 -2.40 -22.03 5.23
CA GLY A 369 -2.99 -21.68 6.52
C GLY A 369 -4.02 -20.55 6.49
N GLN A 370 -4.21 -19.89 5.34
CA GLN A 370 -5.35 -18.98 5.14
C GLN A 370 -6.71 -19.71 5.11
N HIS A 371 -7.78 -18.93 5.21
CA HIS A 371 -9.16 -19.40 5.28
C HIS A 371 -10.09 -18.65 4.32
N LEU A 372 -11.27 -19.23 4.08
CA LEU A 372 -12.37 -18.61 3.35
C LEU A 372 -13.50 -18.25 4.30
N THR A 373 -14.15 -17.11 4.05
CA THR A 373 -15.40 -16.74 4.73
C THR A 373 -16.57 -17.01 3.80
N LEU A 374 -17.49 -17.85 4.25
CA LEU A 374 -18.70 -18.23 3.53
C LEU A 374 -19.91 -17.51 4.10
N GLU A 375 -20.78 -17.07 3.21
CA GLU A 375 -22.11 -16.57 3.52
C GLU A 375 -23.15 -17.60 3.06
N VAL A 376 -23.91 -18.12 4.01
CA VAL A 376 -24.86 -19.22 3.79
C VAL A 376 -26.27 -18.78 4.23
N PRO A 377 -27.23 -18.68 3.30
CA PRO A 377 -28.63 -18.42 3.64
C PRO A 377 -29.31 -19.72 4.10
N ILE A 378 -29.77 -19.75 5.35
CA ILE A 378 -30.48 -20.89 5.96
C ILE A 378 -31.74 -20.35 6.65
N ASP A 379 -32.91 -20.91 6.31
CA ASP A 379 -34.21 -20.56 6.93
C ASP A 379 -34.51 -19.04 6.96
N GLY A 380 -34.16 -18.34 5.87
CA GLY A 380 -34.37 -16.89 5.74
C GLY A 380 -33.39 -16.01 6.53
N LYS A 381 -32.38 -16.61 7.18
CA LYS A 381 -31.30 -15.90 7.86
C LYS A 381 -29.97 -16.14 7.17
N THR A 382 -29.16 -15.09 7.06
CA THR A 382 -27.82 -15.17 6.51
C THR A 382 -26.83 -15.46 7.62
N HIS A 383 -26.01 -16.51 7.45
CA HIS A 383 -24.97 -16.89 8.39
C HIS A 383 -23.59 -16.79 7.74
N ARG A 384 -22.65 -16.09 8.37
CA ARG A 384 -21.25 -16.02 7.94
C ARG A 384 -20.36 -16.95 8.77
N ARG A 385 -19.54 -17.79 8.14
CA ARG A 385 -18.60 -18.70 8.83
C ARG A 385 -17.28 -18.83 8.08
N THR A 386 -16.20 -18.98 8.84
CA THR A 386 -14.85 -19.12 8.30
C THR A 386 -14.38 -20.57 8.34
N TYR A 387 -13.70 -21.02 7.30
CA TYR A 387 -13.09 -22.35 7.23
C TYR A 387 -11.71 -22.30 6.56
N SER A 388 -10.71 -22.87 7.21
CA SER A 388 -9.34 -22.92 6.69
C SER A 388 -9.24 -23.73 5.40
N LEU A 389 -8.41 -23.24 4.48
CA LEU A 389 -8.08 -23.93 3.24
C LEU A 389 -7.21 -25.14 3.55
N CYS A 390 -7.55 -26.29 2.97
CA CYS A 390 -6.95 -27.59 3.26
C CYS A 390 -6.32 -28.25 2.02
N ALA A 391 -6.07 -27.48 0.96
CA ALA A 391 -5.27 -27.89 -0.19
C ALA A 391 -3.88 -27.26 -0.13
N SER A 392 -2.91 -27.80 -0.87
CA SER A 392 -1.61 -27.15 -1.05
C SER A 392 -1.80 -25.80 -1.74
N ALA A 393 -1.12 -24.76 -1.27
CA ALA A 393 -1.10 -23.44 -1.92
C ALA A 393 -0.40 -23.45 -3.29
N THR A 394 0.37 -24.50 -3.59
CA THR A 394 0.92 -24.74 -4.93
C THR A 394 -0.05 -25.42 -5.88
N SER A 395 -1.20 -25.88 -5.38
CA SER A 395 -2.24 -26.48 -6.20
C SER A 395 -3.22 -25.43 -6.70
N ASP A 396 -3.88 -25.72 -7.83
CA ASP A 396 -4.99 -24.93 -8.37
C ASP A 396 -6.32 -25.20 -7.62
N LEU A 397 -6.30 -25.95 -6.51
CA LEU A 397 -7.49 -26.37 -5.78
C LEU A 397 -7.81 -25.42 -4.63
N VAL A 398 -9.02 -24.87 -4.65
CA VAL A 398 -9.60 -24.15 -3.52
C VAL A 398 -10.55 -25.10 -2.80
N ARG A 399 -10.10 -25.61 -1.66
CA ARG A 399 -10.78 -26.65 -0.89
C ARG A 399 -10.79 -26.33 0.59
N ILE A 400 -11.94 -26.45 1.23
CA ILE A 400 -12.12 -26.37 2.68
C ILE A 400 -12.58 -27.72 3.21
N ALA A 401 -12.51 -27.92 4.52
CA ALA A 401 -13.23 -29.02 5.16
C ALA A 401 -13.98 -28.56 6.41
N VAL A 402 -15.13 -29.20 6.63
CA VAL A 402 -16.11 -28.79 7.62
C VAL A 402 -16.48 -29.99 8.46
N LYS A 403 -16.12 -29.93 9.74
CA LYS A 403 -16.60 -30.89 10.74
C LYS A 403 -17.87 -30.36 11.38
N ARG A 404 -18.90 -31.21 11.47
CA ARG A 404 -20.16 -30.88 12.13
C ARG A 404 -19.93 -30.68 13.62
N ILE A 405 -20.41 -29.56 14.14
CA ILE A 405 -20.44 -29.31 15.59
C ILE A 405 -21.87 -29.51 16.14
N PRO A 406 -22.00 -29.94 17.41
CA PRO A 406 -23.30 -29.96 18.09
C PRO A 406 -23.97 -28.58 17.99
N ASP A 407 -25.27 -28.58 17.68
CA ASP A 407 -26.12 -27.38 17.55
C ASP A 407 -25.66 -26.36 16.48
N GLY A 408 -24.66 -26.68 15.66
CA GLY A 408 -24.12 -25.79 14.65
C GLY A 408 -24.94 -25.78 13.36
N VAL A 409 -25.75 -24.73 13.16
CA VAL A 409 -26.62 -24.53 11.98
C VAL A 409 -25.88 -24.68 10.65
N VAL A 410 -24.83 -23.89 10.42
CA VAL A 410 -24.08 -23.91 9.15
C VAL A 410 -23.30 -25.21 8.97
N SER A 411 -22.62 -25.68 10.01
CA SER A 411 -21.85 -26.93 9.93
C SER A 411 -22.72 -28.14 9.61
N HIS A 412 -23.96 -28.15 10.12
CA HIS A 412 -24.96 -29.16 9.80
C HIS A 412 -25.38 -29.06 8.34
N TYR A 413 -25.76 -27.87 7.87
CA TYR A 413 -26.14 -27.64 6.47
C TYR A 413 -25.06 -28.08 5.47
N LEU A 414 -23.81 -27.70 5.71
CA LEU A 414 -22.69 -28.05 4.82
C LEU A 414 -22.40 -29.55 4.80
N ASN A 415 -22.69 -30.28 5.89
CA ASN A 415 -22.50 -31.73 5.96
C ASN A 415 -23.68 -32.54 5.42
N SER A 416 -24.93 -32.07 5.56
CA SER A 416 -26.11 -32.88 5.26
C SER A 416 -26.92 -32.43 4.04
N GLN A 417 -26.80 -31.17 3.62
CA GLN A 417 -27.64 -30.61 2.56
C GLN A 417 -26.87 -30.15 1.32
N LEU A 418 -25.67 -29.59 1.48
CA LEU A 418 -24.86 -29.09 0.37
C LEU A 418 -24.45 -30.21 -0.60
N LYS A 419 -24.54 -29.94 -1.90
CA LYS A 419 -24.18 -30.88 -2.98
C LYS A 419 -23.30 -30.21 -4.04
N ALA A 420 -22.58 -31.03 -4.79
CA ALA A 420 -21.88 -30.57 -5.99
C ALA A 420 -22.88 -29.93 -6.97
N GLY A 421 -22.50 -28.79 -7.54
CA GLY A 421 -23.34 -27.95 -8.39
C GLY A 421 -23.98 -26.76 -7.66
N ASP A 422 -24.10 -26.81 -6.33
CA ASP A 422 -24.60 -25.69 -5.54
C ASP A 422 -23.66 -24.48 -5.64
N THR A 423 -24.18 -23.29 -5.36
CA THR A 423 -23.40 -22.04 -5.37
C THR A 423 -23.39 -21.44 -3.97
N LEU A 424 -22.20 -21.09 -3.49
CA LEU A 424 -22.01 -20.40 -2.22
C LEU A 424 -21.38 -19.03 -2.46
N ARG A 425 -21.71 -18.08 -1.60
CA ARG A 425 -21.06 -16.77 -1.56
C ARG A 425 -19.82 -16.88 -0.68
N VAL A 426 -18.67 -16.51 -1.25
CA VAL A 426 -17.35 -16.74 -0.65
C VAL A 426 -16.50 -15.47 -0.79
N LEU A 427 -15.92 -14.98 0.30
CA LEU A 427 -14.89 -13.94 0.24
C LEU A 427 -13.54 -14.54 -0.18
N PRO A 428 -12.66 -13.73 -0.81
CA PRO A 428 -11.29 -14.15 -1.12
C PRO A 428 -10.53 -14.67 0.12
N PRO A 429 -9.50 -15.51 -0.08
CA PRO A 429 -8.67 -16.01 1.01
C PRO A 429 -8.09 -14.90 1.89
N SER A 430 -8.26 -15.07 3.19
CA SER A 430 -7.75 -14.16 4.21
C SER A 430 -7.23 -14.95 5.42
N GLY A 431 -6.76 -14.27 6.45
CA GLY A 431 -6.17 -14.89 7.64
C GLY A 431 -4.64 -14.75 7.70
N ARG A 432 -4.12 -14.89 8.92
CA ARG A 432 -2.73 -14.59 9.29
C ARG A 432 -1.95 -15.77 9.86
N PHE A 433 -2.63 -16.89 10.12
CA PHE A 433 -2.00 -18.14 10.50
C PHE A 433 -1.29 -18.75 9.29
N ILE A 434 -0.21 -18.12 8.84
CA ILE A 434 0.48 -18.44 7.58
C ILE A 434 1.85 -19.03 7.89
N LEU A 435 2.21 -20.11 7.19
CA LEU A 435 3.58 -20.61 7.18
C LEU A 435 4.40 -19.81 6.15
N ASN A 436 5.26 -18.91 6.65
CA ASN A 436 6.21 -18.16 5.83
C ASN A 436 7.54 -18.92 5.74
N HIS A 437 7.79 -19.55 4.60
CA HIS A 437 9.03 -20.28 4.37
C HIS A 437 10.14 -19.33 3.86
N THR A 438 11.16 -19.10 4.69
CA THR A 438 12.23 -18.11 4.42
C THR A 438 13.63 -18.71 4.37
N THR A 439 13.81 -19.98 4.75
CA THR A 439 15.12 -20.58 4.99
C THR A 439 15.18 -22.00 4.45
N SER A 440 16.26 -22.35 3.74
CA SER A 440 16.50 -23.74 3.31
C SER A 440 16.82 -24.65 4.50
N LYS A 441 16.40 -25.93 4.43
CA LYS A 441 16.53 -26.95 5.51
C LYS A 441 15.70 -26.66 6.77
N ALA A 442 14.63 -25.88 6.64
CA ALA A 442 13.74 -25.57 7.75
C ALA A 442 13.03 -26.84 8.29
N ARG A 443 12.84 -26.89 9.60
CA ARG A 443 12.10 -27.96 10.29
C ARG A 443 10.86 -27.37 10.93
N TYR A 444 9.69 -27.88 10.59
CA TYR A 444 8.43 -27.39 11.11
C TYR A 444 7.72 -28.47 11.91
N VAL A 445 7.00 -28.05 12.96
CA VAL A 445 6.16 -28.94 13.73
C VAL A 445 4.72 -28.41 13.75
N GLY A 446 3.79 -29.22 13.26
CA GLY A 446 2.36 -28.96 13.35
C GLY A 446 1.74 -29.76 14.48
N VAL A 447 0.99 -29.10 15.36
CA VAL A 447 0.17 -29.75 16.41
C VAL A 447 -1.29 -29.48 16.09
N ALA A 448 -2.00 -30.55 15.71
CA ALA A 448 -3.38 -30.45 15.28
C ALA A 448 -4.29 -31.36 16.11
N ALA A 449 -5.55 -30.96 16.30
CA ALA A 449 -6.57 -31.85 16.83
C ALA A 449 -7.91 -31.73 16.11
N GLY A 450 -8.49 -32.88 15.74
CA GLY A 450 -9.74 -32.95 14.99
C GLY A 450 -9.70 -32.09 13.72
N SER A 451 -10.65 -31.16 13.58
CA SER A 451 -10.72 -30.27 12.40
C SER A 451 -9.57 -29.27 12.31
N GLY A 452 -8.79 -29.03 13.37
CA GLY A 452 -7.62 -28.15 13.34
C GLY A 452 -6.50 -28.64 12.40
N ILE A 453 -6.63 -29.84 11.83
CA ILE A 453 -5.76 -30.32 10.77
C ILE A 453 -5.85 -29.49 9.47
N THR A 454 -6.95 -28.78 9.22
CA THR A 454 -7.20 -28.12 7.93
C THR A 454 -6.14 -27.11 7.51
N PRO A 455 -5.72 -26.12 8.32
CA PRO A 455 -4.60 -25.25 7.94
C PRO A 455 -3.27 -26.01 7.92
N VAL A 456 -3.06 -26.94 8.85
CA VAL A 456 -1.78 -27.66 9.01
C VAL A 456 -1.48 -28.59 7.82
N ILE A 457 -2.50 -29.27 7.26
CA ILE A 457 -2.31 -30.10 6.07
C ILE A 457 -1.99 -29.25 4.83
N SER A 458 -2.55 -28.04 4.73
CA SER A 458 -2.19 -27.07 3.69
C SER A 458 -0.72 -26.65 3.83
N MET A 459 -0.29 -26.31 5.05
CA MET A 459 1.10 -25.96 5.37
C MET A 459 2.09 -27.06 5.03
N LEU A 460 1.88 -28.28 5.54
CA LEU A 460 2.82 -29.38 5.32
C LEU A 460 2.89 -29.78 3.84
N ALA A 461 1.75 -29.83 3.14
CA ALA A 461 1.74 -30.18 1.72
C ALA A 461 2.43 -29.11 0.87
N THR A 462 2.24 -27.83 1.19
CA THR A 462 2.86 -26.71 0.47
C THR A 462 4.37 -26.71 0.65
N VAL A 463 4.84 -26.72 1.90
CA VAL A 463 6.27 -26.54 2.19
C VAL A 463 7.12 -27.72 1.68
N LEU A 464 6.63 -28.95 1.83
CA LEU A 464 7.33 -30.15 1.33
C LEU A 464 7.35 -30.24 -0.20
N THR A 465 6.44 -29.52 -0.87
CA THR A 465 6.40 -29.43 -2.34
C THR A 465 7.38 -28.37 -2.87
N ILE A 466 7.54 -27.23 -2.19
CA ILE A 466 8.37 -26.11 -2.66
C ILE A 466 9.84 -26.20 -2.21
N ASP A 467 10.12 -26.91 -1.12
CA ASP A 467 11.47 -27.11 -0.59
C ASP A 467 11.76 -28.62 -0.44
N GLU A 468 12.77 -29.09 -1.18
CA GLU A 468 13.24 -30.47 -1.17
C GLU A 468 13.97 -30.83 0.14
N ASP A 469 14.52 -29.84 0.85
CA ASP A 469 15.27 -30.00 2.08
C ASP A 469 14.41 -29.80 3.35
N ALA A 470 13.19 -29.25 3.21
CA ALA A 470 12.29 -29.03 4.33
C ALA A 470 11.81 -30.35 4.95
N HIS A 471 11.69 -30.35 6.27
CA HIS A 471 11.10 -31.44 7.04
C HIS A 471 9.89 -30.94 7.83
N PHE A 472 8.88 -31.79 7.95
CA PHE A 472 7.67 -31.49 8.69
C PHE A 472 7.31 -32.64 9.62
N THR A 473 7.04 -32.34 10.89
CA THR A 473 6.48 -33.29 11.85
C THR A 473 5.07 -32.89 12.21
N LEU A 474 4.11 -33.79 12.06
CA LEU A 474 2.72 -33.60 12.43
C LEU A 474 2.38 -34.44 13.67
N LEU A 475 1.97 -33.79 14.75
CA LEU A 475 1.42 -34.40 15.94
C LEU A 475 -0.11 -34.22 15.91
N TYR A 476 -0.86 -35.29 15.68
CA TYR A 476 -2.28 -35.20 15.34
C TYR A 476 -3.19 -35.98 16.30
N GLY A 477 -3.93 -35.25 17.12
CA GLY A 477 -4.88 -35.78 18.10
C GLY A 477 -6.29 -35.99 17.54
N ASN A 478 -6.86 -37.19 17.72
CA ASN A 478 -8.23 -37.52 17.33
C ASN A 478 -8.91 -38.42 18.37
N LYS A 479 -10.25 -38.55 18.28
CA LYS A 479 -10.98 -39.48 19.16
C LYS A 479 -10.67 -40.92 18.77
N SER A 480 -10.93 -41.28 17.52
CA SER A 480 -10.69 -42.62 16.97
C SER A 480 -10.11 -42.51 15.55
N ARG A 481 -9.66 -43.63 15.00
CA ARG A 481 -9.15 -43.70 13.61
C ARG A 481 -10.23 -43.30 12.60
N GLU A 482 -11.46 -43.72 12.82
CA GLU A 482 -12.63 -43.45 11.95
C GLU A 482 -12.99 -41.97 11.96
N SER A 483 -12.74 -41.27 13.07
CA SER A 483 -12.98 -39.82 13.20
C SER A 483 -11.83 -38.94 12.69
N THR A 484 -10.76 -39.55 12.16
CA THR A 484 -9.54 -38.85 11.72
C THR A 484 -9.74 -38.27 10.33
N MET A 485 -9.93 -36.96 10.25
CA MET A 485 -10.04 -36.26 8.96
C MET A 485 -8.74 -36.40 8.16
N PHE A 486 -8.86 -36.60 6.84
CA PHE A 486 -7.76 -36.74 5.88
C PHE A 486 -6.83 -37.95 6.09
N ALA A 487 -7.26 -39.00 6.80
CA ALA A 487 -6.41 -40.17 7.07
C ALA A 487 -5.74 -40.78 5.82
N ASP A 488 -6.50 -40.96 4.74
CA ASP A 488 -5.98 -41.50 3.47
C ASP A 488 -5.00 -40.53 2.80
N GLU A 489 -5.33 -39.24 2.79
CA GLU A 489 -4.51 -38.19 2.17
C GLU A 489 -3.17 -38.01 2.93
N LEU A 490 -3.21 -38.01 4.27
CA LEU A 490 -2.02 -38.00 5.11
C LEU A 490 -1.16 -39.25 4.88
N SER A 491 -1.77 -40.43 4.71
CA SER A 491 -1.05 -41.66 4.38
C SER A 491 -0.36 -41.59 3.01
N MET A 492 -1.00 -40.95 2.03
CA MET A 492 -0.38 -40.70 0.71
C MET A 492 0.76 -39.70 0.80
N LEU A 493 0.56 -38.58 1.51
CA LEU A 493 1.60 -37.56 1.71
C LEU A 493 2.82 -38.12 2.46
N ALA A 494 2.60 -38.95 3.48
CA ALA A 494 3.69 -39.61 4.22
C ALA A 494 4.52 -40.54 3.34
N ARG A 495 3.89 -41.24 2.38
CA ARG A 495 4.60 -42.05 1.37
C ARG A 495 5.31 -41.18 0.33
N GLN A 496 4.66 -40.11 -0.11
CA GLN A 496 5.22 -39.20 -1.12
C GLN A 496 6.47 -38.48 -0.61
N PHE A 497 6.48 -38.10 0.66
CA PHE A 497 7.55 -37.34 1.31
C PHE A 497 8.31 -38.19 2.34
N GLU A 498 8.51 -39.47 2.03
CA GLU A 498 9.21 -40.41 2.90
C GLU A 498 10.58 -39.85 3.33
N GLY A 499 10.89 -39.94 4.63
CA GLY A 499 12.09 -39.38 5.23
C GLY A 499 12.00 -37.88 5.58
N ARG A 500 11.04 -37.13 5.04
CA ARG A 500 10.85 -35.69 5.30
C ARG A 500 9.57 -35.35 6.06
N LEU A 501 8.54 -36.20 5.97
CA LEU A 501 7.29 -36.07 6.70
C LEU A 501 7.16 -37.16 7.77
N THR A 502 7.04 -36.76 9.03
CA THR A 502 6.71 -37.65 10.15
C THR A 502 5.33 -37.34 10.67
N ILE A 503 4.47 -38.34 10.83
CA ILE A 503 3.11 -38.17 11.36
C ILE A 503 2.92 -39.09 12.56
N THR A 504 2.62 -38.50 13.71
CA THR A 504 2.32 -39.22 14.95
C THR A 504 0.85 -38.98 15.31
N HIS A 505 0.07 -40.06 15.36
CA HIS A 505 -1.34 -40.01 15.73
C HIS A 505 -1.53 -40.28 17.23
N PHE A 506 -2.33 -39.44 17.89
CA PHE A 506 -2.74 -39.62 19.28
C PHE A 506 -4.25 -39.86 19.31
N LEU A 507 -4.69 -41.05 19.75
CA LEU A 507 -6.11 -41.43 19.79
C LEU A 507 -6.60 -41.54 21.22
N THR A 508 -7.75 -40.92 21.52
CA THR A 508 -8.37 -40.97 22.87
C THR A 508 -9.39 -42.10 23.04
N SER A 509 -9.66 -42.93 22.01
CA SER A 509 -10.58 -44.07 22.03
C SER A 509 -10.27 -45.10 20.91
N GLY A 510 -10.47 -46.39 21.16
CA GLY A 510 -10.24 -47.50 20.19
C GLY A 510 -9.46 -48.71 20.76
N GLU A 511 -9.48 -49.86 20.06
CA GLU A 511 -8.82 -51.13 20.46
C GLU A 511 -7.28 -51.07 20.32
N LYS A 512 -6.64 -50.35 21.25
CA LYS A 512 -5.50 -50.83 22.08
C LYS A 512 -5.12 -49.73 23.06
N PRO A 513 -5.57 -49.84 24.31
CA PRO A 513 -5.07 -49.06 25.42
C PRO A 513 -4.08 -49.94 26.20
N GLU A 514 -2.78 -49.63 26.12
CA GLU A 514 -1.89 -49.94 27.25
C GLU A 514 -2.15 -48.86 28.32
N PHE A 515 -3.28 -49.01 29.03
CA PHE A 515 -3.90 -48.12 30.04
C PHE A 515 -2.94 -47.58 31.14
N PRO A 516 -3.20 -46.45 31.88
CA PRO A 516 -4.47 -46.27 32.65
C PRO A 516 -5.00 -44.87 33.10
N SER A 517 -6.31 -44.87 33.42
CA SER A 517 -7.03 -44.15 34.52
C SER A 517 -7.30 -42.63 34.40
N GLN A 518 -8.05 -42.05 35.36
CA GLN A 518 -8.45 -40.62 35.52
C GLN A 518 -7.32 -39.57 35.29
N HIS A 519 -6.09 -40.03 35.12
CA HIS A 519 -4.95 -39.36 34.50
C HIS A 519 -5.14 -39.03 33.00
N GLU A 520 -6.18 -39.53 32.32
CA GLU A 520 -6.48 -39.24 30.91
C GLU A 520 -6.80 -37.76 30.62
N LYS A 521 -7.15 -36.97 31.63
CA LYS A 521 -7.17 -35.49 31.50
C LYS A 521 -5.78 -34.87 31.35
N ALA A 522 -4.72 -35.59 31.70
CA ALA A 522 -3.32 -35.18 31.48
C ALA A 522 -2.77 -35.60 30.12
N VAL A 523 -3.49 -36.39 29.30
CA VAL A 523 -3.02 -36.80 27.96
C VAL A 523 -3.07 -35.63 26.96
N MET A 524 -3.95 -34.65 27.15
CA MET A 524 -3.85 -33.38 26.41
C MET A 524 -2.56 -32.62 26.74
N ARG A 525 -1.96 -32.79 27.94
CA ARG A 525 -0.69 -32.14 28.34
C ARG A 525 0.57 -32.76 27.71
N ARG A 526 0.50 -33.87 26.98
CA ARG A 526 1.69 -34.55 26.42
C ARG A 526 1.50 -35.02 24.97
N ILE A 527 0.95 -34.16 24.11
CA ILE A 527 1.16 -34.35 22.66
C ILE A 527 2.64 -34.14 22.32
N LEU A 528 3.31 -33.25 23.04
CA LEU A 528 4.76 -33.08 22.96
C LEU A 528 5.49 -34.24 23.65
N PRO A 529 6.58 -34.77 23.06
CA PRO A 529 7.49 -35.67 23.75
C PRO A 529 8.16 -34.96 24.94
N THR A 530 8.68 -35.75 25.88
CA THR A 530 9.33 -35.21 27.09
C THR A 530 10.66 -34.53 26.79
N ASP A 531 11.30 -34.89 25.68
CA ASP A 531 12.54 -34.27 25.20
C ASP A 531 12.30 -33.66 23.81
N LEU A 532 12.23 -32.34 23.73
CA LEU A 532 12.04 -31.63 22.46
C LEU A 532 13.28 -31.67 21.56
N THR A 533 14.45 -32.09 22.07
CA THR A 533 15.66 -32.20 21.25
C THR A 533 15.52 -33.26 20.15
N GLU A 534 14.57 -34.18 20.29
CA GLU A 534 14.21 -35.17 19.26
C GLU A 534 13.80 -34.52 17.92
N PHE A 535 13.25 -33.29 17.95
CA PHE A 535 12.89 -32.56 16.74
C PHE A 535 14.08 -31.81 16.09
N GLY A 536 15.17 -31.62 16.82
CA GLY A 536 16.28 -30.75 16.43
C GLY A 536 15.92 -29.26 16.48
N SER A 537 16.62 -28.44 15.70
CA SER A 537 16.34 -26.99 15.61
C SER A 537 15.06 -26.75 14.81
N VAL A 538 13.94 -26.53 15.50
CA VAL A 538 12.63 -26.24 14.89
C VAL A 538 12.55 -24.76 14.51
N THR A 539 12.18 -24.50 13.26
CA THR A 539 11.99 -23.16 12.67
C THR A 539 10.66 -22.54 13.09
N GLY A 540 9.60 -23.34 13.22
CA GLY A 540 8.28 -22.86 13.62
C GLY A 540 7.35 -23.98 14.08
N TRP A 541 6.55 -23.67 15.10
CA TRP A 541 5.50 -24.50 15.68
C TRP A 541 4.14 -23.94 15.28
N TYR A 542 3.27 -24.77 14.72
CA TYR A 542 1.95 -24.38 14.22
C TYR A 542 0.86 -25.16 14.94
N LEU A 543 0.12 -24.50 15.83
CA LEU A 543 -0.83 -25.11 16.75
C LEU A 543 -2.27 -24.78 16.33
N CYS A 544 -3.11 -25.80 16.09
CA CYS A 544 -4.52 -25.59 15.76
C CYS A 544 -5.43 -26.70 16.31
N GLY A 545 -6.37 -26.33 17.17
CA GLY A 545 -7.23 -27.29 17.86
C GLY A 545 -8.04 -26.68 19.00
N PRO A 546 -8.57 -27.51 19.91
CA PRO A 546 -9.25 -27.03 21.12
C PRO A 546 -8.34 -26.15 21.98
N GLN A 547 -8.90 -25.09 22.55
CA GLN A 547 -8.16 -24.09 23.36
C GLN A 547 -7.28 -24.73 24.43
N GLU A 548 -7.82 -25.66 25.23
CA GLU A 548 -7.08 -26.37 26.27
C GLU A 548 -5.82 -27.09 25.76
N LEU A 549 -5.84 -27.59 24.51
CA LEU A 549 -4.66 -28.20 23.90
C LEU A 549 -3.65 -27.12 23.47
N ILE A 550 -4.12 -26.03 22.85
CA ILE A 550 -3.24 -24.94 22.41
C ILE A 550 -2.53 -24.34 23.62
N ASP A 551 -3.28 -23.93 24.64
CA ASP A 551 -2.75 -23.30 25.86
C ASP A 551 -1.68 -24.19 26.51
N SER A 552 -2.01 -25.47 26.76
CA SER A 552 -1.07 -26.40 27.39
C SER A 552 0.15 -26.74 26.54
N THR A 553 0.03 -26.70 25.21
CA THR A 553 1.17 -26.92 24.31
C THR A 553 2.06 -25.69 24.27
N THR A 554 1.49 -24.49 24.21
CA THR A 554 2.23 -23.22 24.26
C THR A 554 3.02 -23.12 25.56
N ASP A 555 2.38 -23.33 26.72
CA ASP A 555 3.04 -23.31 28.03
C ASP A 555 4.26 -24.26 28.06
N ALA A 556 4.08 -25.49 27.55
CA ALA A 556 5.14 -26.49 27.53
C ALA A 556 6.30 -26.12 26.58
N LEU A 557 6.03 -25.47 25.45
CA LEU A 557 7.06 -24.99 24.52
C LEU A 557 7.86 -23.83 25.13
N GLU A 558 7.17 -22.90 25.79
CA GLU A 558 7.81 -21.76 26.46
C GLU A 558 8.65 -22.21 27.68
N GLU A 559 8.15 -23.15 28.49
CA GLU A 559 8.91 -23.78 29.58
C GLU A 559 10.18 -24.49 29.07
N ALA A 560 10.12 -25.04 27.86
CA ALA A 560 11.26 -25.67 27.19
C ALA A 560 12.19 -24.67 26.47
N GLY A 561 11.91 -23.35 26.55
CA GLY A 561 12.76 -22.29 26.01
C GLY A 561 12.55 -21.96 24.54
N VAL A 562 11.43 -22.38 23.93
CA VAL A 562 11.06 -21.95 22.57
C VAL A 562 10.64 -20.48 22.60
N HIS A 563 11.22 -19.67 21.72
CA HIS A 563 10.86 -18.27 21.61
C HIS A 563 9.44 -18.09 21.10
N HIS A 564 8.67 -17.17 21.69
CA HIS A 564 7.27 -16.94 21.38
C HIS A 564 7.01 -16.68 19.88
N ASP A 565 7.88 -15.91 19.21
CA ASP A 565 7.79 -15.63 17.76
C ASP A 565 7.84 -16.88 16.86
N ASN A 566 8.32 -18.01 17.39
CA ASN A 566 8.36 -19.29 16.67
C ASN A 566 7.15 -20.17 16.96
N ILE A 567 6.20 -19.71 17.79
CA ILE A 567 4.96 -20.39 18.14
C ILE A 567 3.81 -19.63 17.50
N HIS A 568 3.13 -20.29 16.56
CA HIS A 568 2.00 -19.75 15.85
C HIS A 568 0.75 -20.57 16.21
N LEU A 569 -0.38 -19.91 16.47
CA LEU A 569 -1.61 -20.58 16.84
C LEU A 569 -2.84 -20.02 16.11
N GLU A 570 -3.85 -20.87 15.90
CA GLU A 570 -5.18 -20.48 15.40
C GLU A 570 -6.27 -21.21 16.21
N LEU A 571 -7.24 -20.46 16.72
CA LEU A 571 -8.38 -20.97 17.51
C LEU A 571 -9.65 -21.04 16.66
N PHE A 572 -10.28 -22.21 16.60
CA PHE A 572 -11.57 -22.39 15.90
C PHE A 572 -12.79 -22.15 16.80
N PHE A 573 -12.63 -22.38 18.10
CA PHE A 573 -13.67 -22.20 19.11
C PHE A 573 -13.05 -21.58 20.35
N ALA A 574 -13.32 -20.30 20.57
CA ALA A 574 -13.18 -19.70 21.89
C ALA A 574 -14.43 -20.07 22.71
N LYS A 575 -14.27 -20.66 23.89
CA LYS A 575 -15.39 -20.76 24.83
C LYS A 575 -15.73 -19.32 25.24
N ALA A 576 -16.95 -18.87 24.96
CA ALA A 576 -17.46 -17.64 25.57
C ALA A 576 -17.63 -17.92 27.07
N GLU A 577 -16.66 -17.51 27.88
CA GLU A 577 -16.93 -17.39 29.32
C GLU A 577 -17.87 -16.19 29.52
N PRO A 578 -18.92 -16.32 30.35
CA PRO A 578 -19.74 -15.18 30.73
C PRO A 578 -18.89 -14.23 31.57
N HIS A 579 -18.23 -13.28 30.91
CA HIS A 579 -17.52 -12.21 31.58
C HIS A 579 -18.51 -11.16 32.12
N ALA A 580 -18.08 -10.47 33.17
CA ALA A 580 -18.85 -9.41 33.82
C ALA A 580 -19.39 -8.42 32.79
N GLU A 581 -20.58 -7.87 33.01
CA GLU A 581 -21.20 -6.87 32.13
C GLU A 581 -20.25 -5.66 31.95
N VAL A 582 -19.45 -5.67 30.89
CA VAL A 582 -18.71 -4.50 30.42
C VAL A 582 -19.77 -3.59 29.80
N HIS A 583 -20.28 -2.66 30.60
CA HIS A 583 -21.18 -1.63 30.10
C HIS A 583 -20.35 -0.59 29.36
N GLY A 584 -20.42 -0.60 28.03
CA GLY A 584 -20.01 0.53 27.22
C GLY A 584 -20.87 1.76 27.54
N VAL A 585 -20.45 2.91 27.05
CA VAL A 585 -21.24 4.14 27.16
C VAL A 585 -22.11 4.31 25.91
N VAL A 586 -23.21 5.07 26.06
CA VAL A 586 -23.95 5.53 24.88
C VAL A 586 -23.02 6.37 24.01
N SER A 587 -22.83 5.93 22.77
CA SER A 587 -21.84 6.50 21.85
C SER A 587 -22.40 6.70 20.44
N SER A 588 -22.05 7.81 19.82
CA SER A 588 -22.16 7.99 18.37
C SER A 588 -21.01 7.24 17.70
N VAL A 589 -21.34 6.24 16.88
CA VAL A 589 -20.36 5.41 16.15
C VAL A 589 -20.41 5.75 14.67
N THR A 590 -19.29 6.19 14.11
CA THR A 590 -19.12 6.39 12.66
C THR A 590 -18.15 5.34 12.13
N ALA A 591 -18.60 4.53 11.18
CA ALA A 591 -17.79 3.53 10.52
C ALA A 591 -17.54 3.90 9.05
N THR A 592 -16.29 3.87 8.62
CA THR A 592 -15.92 3.88 7.20
C THR A 592 -15.83 2.45 6.70
N ILE A 593 -16.61 2.10 5.66
CA ILE A 593 -16.57 0.80 4.99
C ILE A 593 -16.64 1.05 3.49
N ASP A 594 -15.64 0.57 2.75
CA ASP A 594 -15.52 0.76 1.29
C ASP A 594 -15.63 2.24 0.88
N GLY A 595 -15.07 3.14 1.69
CA GLY A 595 -15.13 4.60 1.51
C GLY A 595 -16.48 5.26 1.86
N GLU A 596 -17.50 4.50 2.24
CA GLU A 596 -18.79 5.03 2.69
C GLU A 596 -18.85 5.18 4.21
N LEU A 597 -19.53 6.24 4.68
CA LEU A 597 -19.70 6.51 6.10
C LEU A 597 -21.06 6.02 6.61
N PHE A 598 -21.01 5.18 7.63
CA PHE A 598 -22.17 4.63 8.32
C PHE A 598 -22.24 5.17 9.75
N ASN A 599 -23.32 5.88 10.08
CA ASN A 599 -23.48 6.54 11.37
C ASN A 599 -24.57 5.85 12.19
N GLY A 600 -24.20 5.33 13.35
CA GLY A 600 -25.07 4.64 14.29
C GLY A 600 -24.93 5.15 15.71
N VAL A 601 -25.83 4.75 16.59
CA VAL A 601 -25.77 5.05 18.03
C VAL A 601 -25.76 3.73 18.78
N SER A 602 -24.68 3.45 19.51
CA SER A 602 -24.60 2.32 20.41
C SER A 602 -25.28 2.68 21.74
N SER A 603 -26.04 1.75 22.31
CA SER A 603 -26.58 1.91 23.66
C SER A 603 -25.55 1.64 24.77
N GLY A 604 -24.35 1.16 24.38
CA GLY A 604 -23.30 0.69 25.28
C GLY A 604 -23.37 -0.81 25.58
N ALA A 605 -24.50 -1.46 25.29
CA ALA A 605 -24.63 -2.92 25.42
C ALA A 605 -24.14 -3.68 24.17
N GLU A 606 -24.40 -3.13 22.98
CA GLU A 606 -23.97 -3.71 21.71
C GLU A 606 -22.48 -3.50 21.46
N THR A 607 -21.89 -4.45 20.75
CA THR A 607 -20.54 -4.29 20.18
C THR A 607 -20.54 -3.22 19.08
N VAL A 608 -19.35 -2.71 18.76
CA VAL A 608 -19.15 -1.78 17.65
C VAL A 608 -19.65 -2.41 16.33
N LEU A 609 -19.37 -3.70 16.09
CA LEU A 609 -19.85 -4.40 14.91
C LEU A 609 -21.38 -4.43 14.84
N GLU A 610 -22.06 -4.81 15.92
CA GLU A 610 -23.52 -4.86 15.95
C GLU A 610 -24.14 -3.48 15.67
N THR A 611 -23.56 -2.43 16.26
CA THR A 611 -23.98 -1.04 16.01
C THR A 611 -23.86 -0.67 14.53
N VAL A 612 -22.77 -1.06 13.87
CA VAL A 612 -22.52 -0.78 12.45
C VAL A 612 -23.42 -1.64 11.53
N LEU A 613 -23.70 -2.89 11.89
CA LEU A 613 -24.62 -3.72 11.11
C LEU A 613 -26.06 -3.18 11.16
N GLN A 614 -26.47 -2.55 12.25
CA GLN A 614 -27.79 -1.93 12.38
C GLN A 614 -27.99 -0.71 11.47
N THR A 615 -26.92 -0.02 11.06
CA THR A 615 -26.99 1.10 10.12
C THR A 615 -27.09 0.65 8.66
N GLY A 616 -27.06 -0.66 8.41
CA GLY A 616 -27.01 -1.23 7.07
C GLY A 616 -25.61 -1.27 6.45
N GLY A 617 -24.55 -0.97 7.23
CA GLY A 617 -23.18 -1.12 6.76
C GLY A 617 -22.79 -2.60 6.68
N ASP A 618 -22.25 -3.04 5.54
CA ASP A 618 -21.82 -4.44 5.35
C ASP A 618 -20.41 -4.66 5.90
N ALA A 619 -20.23 -4.39 7.19
CA ALA A 619 -18.94 -4.57 7.85
C ALA A 619 -18.44 -6.02 7.67
N PRO A 620 -17.13 -6.25 7.41
CA PRO A 620 -16.59 -7.59 7.31
C PRO A 620 -16.65 -8.28 8.68
N TYR A 621 -17.27 -9.47 8.75
CA TYR A 621 -17.28 -10.29 9.96
C TYR A 621 -17.50 -11.77 9.65
N ALA A 622 -17.10 -12.64 10.59
CA ALA A 622 -17.39 -14.07 10.50
C ALA A 622 -17.60 -14.75 11.86
N CYS A 623 -16.56 -14.83 12.71
CA CYS A 623 -16.64 -15.66 13.94
C CYS A 623 -17.44 -15.02 15.08
N MET A 624 -17.46 -13.68 15.17
CA MET A 624 -18.02 -12.92 16.30
C MET A 624 -17.50 -13.33 17.70
N GLY A 625 -16.31 -13.93 17.77
CA GLY A 625 -15.70 -14.42 19.01
C GLY A 625 -14.21 -14.09 19.13
N GLY A 626 -13.74 -13.04 18.45
CA GLY A 626 -12.37 -12.53 18.60
C GLY A 626 -11.24 -13.34 17.96
N ALA A 627 -11.53 -14.46 17.29
CA ALA A 627 -10.50 -15.41 16.81
C ALA A 627 -10.11 -15.26 15.32
N CYS A 628 -11.02 -14.85 14.43
CA CYS A 628 -10.76 -14.86 12.99
C CYS A 628 -10.10 -13.57 12.44
N GLY A 629 -10.20 -12.45 13.15
CA GLY A 629 -9.69 -11.15 12.71
C GLY A 629 -10.45 -10.47 11.55
N THR A 630 -11.45 -11.10 10.95
CA THR A 630 -12.26 -10.54 9.83
C THR A 630 -12.88 -9.16 10.12
N CYS A 631 -13.27 -8.89 11.37
CA CYS A 631 -13.86 -7.60 11.77
C CYS A 631 -12.84 -6.60 12.32
N ARG A 632 -11.55 -6.80 12.01
CA ARG A 632 -10.51 -5.86 12.38
C ARG A 632 -10.78 -4.51 11.71
N ALA A 633 -10.75 -3.44 12.49
CA ALA A 633 -10.86 -2.07 12.02
C ALA A 633 -9.84 -1.20 12.74
N LYS A 634 -9.49 -0.06 12.13
CA LYS A 634 -8.69 0.98 12.75
C LYS A 634 -9.59 1.87 13.60
N LEU A 635 -9.24 2.06 14.86
CA LEU A 635 -9.82 3.10 15.69
C LEU A 635 -9.20 4.46 15.30
N VAL A 636 -10.01 5.32 14.69
CA VAL A 636 -9.60 6.65 14.21
C VAL A 636 -9.77 7.70 15.30
N SER A 637 -10.87 7.62 16.07
CA SER A 637 -11.13 8.49 17.21
C SER A 637 -11.98 7.78 18.26
N GLY A 638 -11.87 8.24 19.52
CA GLY A 638 -12.53 7.61 20.67
C GLY A 638 -11.71 6.49 21.29
N ASP A 639 -12.35 5.67 22.12
CA ASP A 639 -11.71 4.55 22.81
C ASP A 639 -12.72 3.40 23.01
N VAL A 640 -12.20 2.17 23.10
CA VAL A 640 -13.02 0.96 23.28
C VAL A 640 -12.43 0.03 24.33
N GLU A 641 -13.30 -0.76 24.95
CA GLU A 641 -12.90 -1.94 25.71
C GLU A 641 -13.22 -3.18 24.88
N MET A 642 -12.23 -4.08 24.70
CA MET A 642 -12.41 -5.33 23.97
C MET A 642 -12.56 -6.49 24.96
N ASP A 643 -13.64 -7.26 24.83
CA ASP A 643 -13.88 -8.44 25.68
C ASP A 643 -12.72 -9.45 25.55
N ILE A 644 -12.39 -9.77 24.29
CA ILE A 644 -11.40 -10.79 23.93
C ILE A 644 -10.71 -10.36 22.63
N SER A 645 -9.40 -10.56 22.53
CA SER A 645 -8.64 -10.38 21.29
C SER A 645 -7.60 -11.48 21.11
N TYR A 646 -7.97 -12.55 20.38
CA TYR A 646 -7.03 -13.60 19.98
C TYR A 646 -6.37 -13.33 18.63
N ALA A 647 -6.97 -12.48 17.80
CA ALA A 647 -6.52 -12.26 16.42
C ALA A 647 -5.57 -11.07 16.22
N LEU A 648 -5.42 -10.18 17.21
CA LEU A 648 -4.54 -9.02 17.14
C LEU A 648 -3.30 -9.22 18.02
N THR A 649 -2.16 -8.77 17.51
CA THR A 649 -0.92 -8.66 18.30
C THR A 649 -0.96 -7.43 19.21
N GLU A 650 -0.13 -7.41 20.26
CA GLU A 650 -0.01 -6.22 21.13
C GLU A 650 0.39 -4.97 20.36
N GLU A 651 1.28 -5.09 19.37
CA GLU A 651 1.69 -3.97 18.52
C GLU A 651 0.52 -3.38 17.72
N GLU A 652 -0.39 -4.22 17.25
CA GLU A 652 -1.57 -3.77 16.51
C GLU A 652 -2.59 -3.07 17.40
N VAL A 653 -2.82 -3.62 18.60
CA VAL A 653 -3.67 -2.97 19.61
C VAL A 653 -3.06 -1.60 19.96
N ASN A 654 -1.75 -1.54 20.20
CA ASN A 654 -1.02 -0.29 20.45
C ASN A 654 -1.03 0.67 19.26
N ALA A 655 -1.07 0.15 18.04
CA ALA A 655 -1.24 0.96 16.84
C ALA A 655 -2.67 1.48 16.69
N GLY A 656 -3.65 1.02 17.48
CA GLY A 656 -5.05 1.43 17.44
C GLY A 656 -5.93 0.56 16.55
N TYR A 657 -5.59 -0.72 16.35
CA TYR A 657 -6.48 -1.69 15.72
C TYR A 657 -7.35 -2.39 16.76
N ILE A 658 -8.61 -2.64 16.41
CA ILE A 658 -9.61 -3.25 17.28
C ILE A 658 -10.35 -4.36 16.54
N LEU A 659 -10.91 -5.32 17.30
CA LEU A 659 -11.87 -6.30 16.77
C LEU A 659 -13.28 -5.79 17.06
N THR A 660 -13.96 -5.22 16.07
CA THR A 660 -15.26 -4.56 16.31
C THR A 660 -16.34 -5.50 16.82
N CYS A 661 -16.20 -6.81 16.60
CA CYS A 661 -17.11 -7.82 17.14
C CYS A 661 -16.92 -8.11 18.64
N GLN A 662 -15.84 -7.62 19.25
CA GLN A 662 -15.55 -7.77 20.68
C GLN A 662 -15.37 -6.40 21.36
N ALA A 663 -15.35 -5.31 20.60
CA ALA A 663 -15.16 -3.96 21.11
C ALA A 663 -16.49 -3.32 21.53
N ARG A 664 -16.50 -2.65 22.69
CA ARG A 664 -17.58 -1.75 23.16
C ARG A 664 -17.04 -0.33 23.37
N PRO A 665 -17.79 0.70 22.99
CA PRO A 665 -17.34 2.08 23.12
C PRO A 665 -17.25 2.50 24.60
N VAL A 666 -16.14 3.14 24.99
CA VAL A 666 -16.01 3.77 26.32
C VAL A 666 -16.00 5.30 26.24
N THR A 667 -16.04 5.87 25.04
CA THR A 667 -16.22 7.30 24.75
C THR A 667 -17.58 7.57 24.10
N HIS A 668 -18.08 8.81 24.23
CA HIS A 668 -19.38 9.21 23.63
C HIS A 668 -19.36 9.40 22.11
N GLN A 669 -18.18 9.42 21.51
CA GLN A 669 -17.97 9.45 20.07
C GLN A 669 -16.87 8.46 19.73
N LEU A 670 -17.08 7.69 18.66
CA LEU A 670 -16.18 6.66 18.19
C LEU A 670 -16.15 6.65 16.66
N ASP A 671 -14.98 6.82 16.06
CA ASP A 671 -14.80 6.67 14.62
C ASP A 671 -13.93 5.43 14.33
N VAL A 672 -14.44 4.51 13.52
CA VAL A 672 -13.74 3.28 13.11
C VAL A 672 -13.64 3.19 11.59
N ASP A 673 -12.54 2.66 11.11
CA ASP A 673 -12.26 2.54 9.67
C ASP A 673 -11.90 1.10 9.33
N TYR A 674 -12.78 0.44 8.57
CA TYR A 674 -12.61 -0.94 8.13
C TYR A 674 -11.69 -1.06 6.90
N ASP A 675 -11.31 0.06 6.27
CA ASP A 675 -10.51 0.08 5.04
C ASP A 675 -8.98 0.10 5.32
N GLN A 676 -8.57 0.00 6.60
CA GLN A 676 -7.18 0.19 7.08
C GLN A 676 -6.46 -1.02 7.70
#